data_AF-A0A371IS10-F1
#
_entry.id   AF-A0A371IS10-F1
#
_cell.length_a   1.000
_cell.length_b   1.000
_cell.length_c   1.000
_cell.angle_alpha   90.00
_cell.angle_beta   90.00
_cell.angle_gamma   90.00
#
_symmetry.space_group_name_H-M   'P 1'
#
loop_
_entity.id
_entity.type
_entity.pdbx_description
1 polymer ?
#
loop_
_entity_poly.entity_id
_entity_poly.type
_entity_poly.pdbx_seq_one_letter_code
_entity_poly.pdbx_strand_id
1 'polypeptide(L)'
;MNVPKRVLTLLTITLAIGANNANISNADTVSANLVGQGRWETAIKISSDGWKSASEAVIVNESSIPDALSATPFAQAKNAPILLTQNNKLDSRTKSELKRLGVKKVYLIGGSAVLSQDVEKQIKAEGITTDRVSGSDRYETSLELAKRLDNTKRISEIAVVNGDKGLADAVSVGAPAAQNNMPVILAHPTEGTKVANNFIKSKSIKKSYVIGGEAVVSKSIENSLPNAKRIGGATRNDTNAKVVEEFYKSSSLKNVYVAKDGMKNRDQLIDALSVGVLAAKNESPVIIVGSKLADSQRNLLKTKSVEKITQVGGNGNEAAFDELKKNQIASTKEVKTVKELKDAVSNAKANDVIDFKPTSTIDEKFTIETNSAITVKLNGKFTKTITIDMPNGDVINNATVEDIIIEDVKNGTFVNNGTISAMTVKDANGCKIENGKDGKIINVEIVKGAKNVDFKNKGTVDKIDNDSSSTDIDNKGKIEKVTGDREPSISGTKPYKNTSGSSSSSSGGGGGSSSSSTKSYTLTFDVDGGSAVSKNTVKSGEKITLPTAPTKTESVFEGWYTDKACTIKFDASKGITSNTTIYAKWTAQAEAEKVKAATEEVNGLFTDESKKALKSEVNEEKIAGAEVLVNGLKNGEVKNNLIKEIGAARNLLKAQGEEKAEAEKVKAATEEVNGLFT
;
A
#
# COMPACT_ATOMS: atom_id res chain seq x y z
N MET A 1 10.65 -0.60 8.24
CA MET A 1 9.87 -1.85 8.04
C MET A 1 8.79 -1.87 9.09
N ASN A 2 7.52 -1.91 8.69
CA ASN A 2 6.51 -2.74 9.34
C ASN A 2 5.30 -2.86 8.42
N VAL A 3 4.93 -4.13 8.24
CA VAL A 3 4.03 -4.77 7.26
C VAL A 3 2.62 -4.82 7.91
N PRO A 4 1.54 -4.99 7.11
CA PRO A 4 0.26 -4.31 7.28
C PRO A 4 -0.71 -4.95 8.28
N LYS A 5 -1.77 -4.19 8.56
CA LYS A 5 -2.88 -4.49 9.45
C LYS A 5 -3.64 -5.75 9.00
N ARG A 6 -3.34 -6.89 9.63
CA ARG A 6 -4.30 -7.98 9.85
C ARG A 6 -3.98 -8.55 11.23
N VAL A 7 -5.00 -8.59 12.10
CA VAL A 7 -4.92 -8.88 13.56
C VAL A 7 -4.49 -7.69 14.43
N LEU A 8 -5.34 -6.65 14.52
CA LEU A 8 -5.48 -5.88 15.76
C LEU A 8 -6.95 -5.81 16.19
N THR A 9 -7.50 -6.96 16.54
CA THR A 9 -8.69 -7.04 17.39
C THR A 9 -8.52 -8.20 18.35
N LEU A 10 -7.78 -7.96 19.43
CA LEU A 10 -7.79 -8.78 20.64
C LEU A 10 -7.32 -7.90 21.81
N LEU A 11 -8.23 -7.03 22.23
CA LEU A 11 -8.24 -6.47 23.57
C LEU A 11 -9.65 -6.72 24.11
N THR A 12 -9.87 -7.94 24.60
CA THR A 12 -11.04 -8.31 25.39
C THR A 12 -10.87 -7.73 26.78
N ILE A 13 -11.52 -6.60 27.06
CA ILE A 13 -11.88 -6.21 28.42
C ILE A 13 -13.19 -6.95 28.73
N THR A 14 -13.11 -7.96 29.58
CA THR A 14 -14.29 -8.58 30.19
C THR A 14 -14.80 -7.63 31.28
N LEU A 15 -15.83 -6.84 30.98
CA LEU A 15 -16.75 -6.34 32.00
C LEU A 15 -18.16 -6.78 31.60
N ALA A 16 -18.76 -7.60 32.45
CA ALA A 16 -20.18 -7.92 32.35
C ALA A 16 -21.02 -6.70 32.79
N ILE A 17 -22.22 -6.63 32.22
CA ILE A 17 -23.37 -5.74 32.51
C ILE A 17 -23.52 -4.55 31.56
N GLY A 18 -24.57 -4.60 30.73
CA GLY A 18 -25.16 -3.46 30.02
C GLY A 18 -25.23 -3.67 28.51
N ALA A 19 -26.41 -4.04 28.01
CA ALA A 19 -26.69 -4.09 26.57
C ALA A 19 -26.44 -2.72 25.93
N ASN A 20 -25.39 -2.61 25.12
CA ASN A 20 -25.21 -1.56 24.12
C ASN A 20 -24.49 -2.19 22.92
N ASN A 21 -25.19 -2.24 21.79
CA ASN A 21 -24.65 -2.64 20.50
C ASN A 21 -23.59 -1.62 20.05
N ALA A 22 -22.34 -1.78 20.50
CA ALA A 22 -21.21 -1.04 19.95
C ALA A 22 -20.82 -1.70 18.62
N ASN A 23 -21.20 -1.06 17.51
CA ASN A 23 -20.73 -1.41 16.18
C ASN A 23 -19.20 -1.40 16.17
N ILE A 24 -18.59 -2.57 15.95
CA ILE A 24 -17.17 -2.70 15.65
C ILE A 24 -16.98 -2.05 14.27
N SER A 25 -16.54 -0.79 14.22
CA SER A 25 -16.19 -0.14 12.96
C SER A 25 -14.94 -0.80 12.39
N ASN A 26 -15.12 -1.70 11.44
CA ASN A 26 -14.03 -2.11 10.54
C ASN A 26 -13.46 -0.85 9.88
N ALA A 27 -12.14 -0.74 9.81
CA ALA A 27 -11.52 0.37 9.09
C ALA A 27 -11.90 0.25 7.61
N ASP A 28 -12.84 1.08 7.16
CA ASP A 28 -13.31 1.09 5.79
C ASP A 28 -12.14 1.31 4.82
N THR A 29 -12.17 0.62 3.68
CA THR A 29 -11.22 0.85 2.59
C THR A 29 -11.25 2.32 2.18
N VAL A 30 -10.11 2.99 2.27
CA VAL A 30 -10.01 4.42 1.96
C VAL A 30 -9.96 4.59 0.45
N SER A 31 -10.85 5.42 -0.10
CA SER A 31 -10.84 5.74 -1.52
C SER A 31 -10.17 7.08 -1.82
N ALA A 32 -9.41 7.15 -2.90
CA ALA A 32 -8.82 8.41 -3.40
C ALA A 32 -9.00 8.54 -4.92
N ASN A 33 -8.92 9.78 -5.41
CA ASN A 33 -9.07 10.09 -6.83
C ASN A 33 -7.88 10.91 -7.34
N LEU A 34 -7.14 10.35 -8.29
CA LEU A 34 -6.13 11.02 -9.09
C LEU A 34 -6.70 11.25 -10.50
N VAL A 35 -7.73 12.08 -10.57
CA VAL A 35 -8.51 12.34 -11.79
C VAL A 35 -8.42 13.82 -12.15
N GLY A 36 -7.74 14.12 -13.25
CA GLY A 36 -7.70 15.46 -13.85
C GLY A 36 -8.78 15.68 -14.90
N GLN A 37 -8.92 16.91 -15.38
CA GLN A 37 -9.78 17.24 -16.53
C GLN A 37 -9.28 16.57 -17.83
N GLY A 38 -7.96 16.36 -17.94
CA GLY A 38 -7.34 15.59 -18.99
C GLY A 38 -6.11 14.83 -18.49
N ARG A 39 -5.38 14.22 -19.45
CA ARG A 39 -4.19 13.40 -19.17
C ARG A 39 -3.08 14.18 -18.47
N TRP A 40 -2.90 15.46 -18.77
CA TRP A 40 -1.89 16.31 -18.12
C TRP A 40 -2.21 16.56 -16.65
N GLU A 41 -3.43 16.99 -16.34
CA GLU A 41 -3.86 17.20 -14.95
C GLU A 41 -3.84 15.90 -14.15
N THR A 42 -4.20 14.77 -14.78
CA THR A 42 -4.07 13.45 -14.14
C THR A 42 -2.60 13.15 -13.81
N ALA A 43 -1.67 13.34 -14.75
CA ALA A 43 -0.24 13.17 -14.51
C ALA A 43 0.29 14.11 -13.40
N ILE A 44 -0.18 15.35 -13.35
CA ILE A 44 0.18 16.31 -12.29
C ILE A 44 -0.37 15.91 -10.93
N LYS A 45 -1.61 15.38 -10.87
CA LYS A 45 -2.17 14.84 -9.62
C LYS A 45 -1.39 13.62 -9.12
N ILE A 46 -1.00 12.73 -10.03
CA ILE A 46 -0.10 11.59 -9.71
C ILE A 46 1.23 12.10 -9.17
N SER A 47 1.83 13.08 -9.84
CA SER A 47 3.09 13.71 -9.42
C SER A 47 2.97 14.36 -8.04
N SER A 48 1.88 15.08 -7.78
CA SER A 48 1.63 15.75 -6.50
C SER A 48 1.39 14.77 -5.34
N ASP A 49 0.73 13.63 -5.59
CA ASP A 49 0.53 12.56 -4.60
C ASP A 49 1.85 11.85 -4.24
N GLY A 50 2.71 11.62 -5.23
CA GLY A 50 3.98 10.89 -5.03
C GLY A 50 5.19 11.73 -4.64
N TRP A 51 5.18 13.03 -4.95
CA TRP A 51 6.36 13.91 -4.86
C TRP A 51 6.01 15.32 -4.38
N LYS A 52 6.45 15.63 -3.16
CA LYS A 52 6.53 17.03 -2.69
C LYS A 52 7.56 17.83 -3.48
N SER A 53 8.69 17.19 -3.80
CA SER A 53 9.77 17.71 -4.64
C SER A 53 10.44 16.57 -5.40
N ALA A 54 11.03 16.87 -6.55
CA ALA A 54 11.84 15.93 -7.34
C ALA A 54 12.91 16.69 -8.12
N SER A 55 14.19 16.32 -7.96
CA SER A 55 15.29 16.94 -8.72
C SER A 55 15.29 16.53 -10.19
N GLU A 56 14.65 15.42 -10.52
CA GLU A 56 14.58 14.84 -11.85
C GLU A 56 13.12 14.57 -12.24
N ALA A 57 12.79 14.73 -13.53
CA ALA A 57 11.50 14.36 -14.09
C ALA A 57 11.69 13.63 -15.43
N VAL A 58 10.74 12.79 -15.79
CA VAL A 58 10.67 12.14 -17.10
C VAL A 58 9.55 12.80 -17.90
N ILE A 59 9.85 13.23 -19.12
CA ILE A 59 8.86 13.82 -20.04
C ILE A 59 8.67 12.90 -21.23
N VAL A 60 7.39 12.64 -21.53
CA VAL A 60 6.95 11.81 -22.64
C VAL A 60 5.94 12.58 -23.48
N ASN A 61 5.84 12.24 -24.77
CA ASN A 61 4.80 12.82 -25.63
C ASN A 61 3.43 12.22 -25.25
N GLU A 62 2.46 13.09 -25.05
CA GLU A 62 1.08 12.72 -24.74
C GLU A 62 0.44 11.72 -25.72
N SER A 63 0.82 11.76 -26.99
CA SER A 63 0.25 10.97 -28.09
C SER A 63 1.16 9.82 -28.53
N SER A 64 2.34 9.64 -27.92
CA SER A 64 3.26 8.53 -28.22
C SER A 64 3.50 7.64 -27.01
N ILE A 65 2.48 6.87 -26.64
CA ILE A 65 2.58 5.87 -25.57
C ILE A 65 3.67 4.81 -25.85
N PRO A 66 3.82 4.26 -27.08
CA PRO A 66 4.73 3.14 -27.31
C PRO A 66 6.18 3.40 -26.90
N ASP A 67 6.69 4.62 -27.11
CA ASP A 67 8.08 4.97 -26.77
C ASP A 67 8.29 5.09 -25.25
N ALA A 68 7.20 5.34 -24.51
CA ALA A 68 7.22 5.56 -23.08
C ALA A 68 6.88 4.30 -22.25
N LEU A 69 6.38 3.22 -22.87
CA LEU A 69 5.98 1.98 -22.18
C LEU A 69 7.06 1.38 -21.28
N SER A 70 8.32 1.55 -21.66
CA SER A 70 9.48 1.00 -20.94
C SER A 70 10.13 2.02 -19.99
N ALA A 71 9.56 3.23 -19.87
CA ALA A 71 10.14 4.30 -19.07
C ALA A 71 9.93 4.09 -17.55
N THR A 72 8.86 3.40 -17.14
CA THR A 72 8.48 3.28 -15.72
C THR A 72 9.59 2.75 -14.81
N PRO A 73 10.32 1.65 -15.15
CA PRO A 73 11.43 1.17 -14.32
C PRO A 73 12.58 2.17 -14.20
N PHE A 74 12.93 2.83 -15.31
CA PHE A 74 13.98 3.85 -15.32
C PHE A 74 13.57 5.09 -14.51
N ALA A 75 12.35 5.58 -14.70
CA ALA A 75 11.79 6.71 -13.95
C ALA A 75 11.76 6.43 -12.45
N GLN A 76 11.37 5.21 -12.04
CA GLN A 76 11.41 4.78 -10.65
C GLN A 76 12.84 4.73 -10.11
N ALA A 77 13.81 4.23 -10.87
CA ALA A 77 15.22 4.20 -10.47
C ALA A 77 15.80 5.62 -10.26
N LYS A 78 15.22 6.63 -10.91
CA LYS A 78 15.50 8.06 -10.72
C LYS A 78 14.63 8.75 -9.66
N ASN A 79 13.66 8.04 -9.08
CA ASN A 79 12.63 8.63 -8.22
C ASN A 79 11.97 9.86 -8.87
N ALA A 80 11.68 9.76 -10.18
CA ALA A 80 11.21 10.86 -11.01
C ALA A 80 9.77 10.60 -11.51
N PRO A 81 8.84 11.56 -11.41
CA PRO A 81 7.50 11.40 -11.99
C PRO A 81 7.58 11.42 -13.52
N ILE A 82 6.61 10.75 -14.15
CA ILE A 82 6.35 10.86 -15.60
C ILE A 82 5.34 11.98 -15.83
N LEU A 83 5.74 13.00 -16.57
CA LEU A 83 4.92 14.14 -16.98
C LEU A 83 4.73 14.14 -18.50
N LEU A 84 3.65 14.77 -18.94
CA LEU A 84 3.22 14.72 -20.34
C LEU A 84 3.41 16.07 -21.03
N THR A 85 3.70 16.06 -22.33
CA THR A 85 3.72 17.29 -23.13
C THR A 85 3.34 16.99 -24.58
N GLN A 86 3.04 18.04 -25.34
CA GLN A 86 2.81 17.95 -26.78
C GLN A 86 4.13 17.76 -27.53
N ASN A 87 4.08 17.29 -28.78
CA ASN A 87 5.28 17.05 -29.60
C ASN A 87 6.21 18.27 -29.68
N ASN A 88 5.66 19.45 -29.97
CA ASN A 88 6.41 20.66 -30.33
C ASN A 88 6.29 21.81 -29.30
N LYS A 89 5.58 21.60 -28.21
CA LYS A 89 5.31 22.63 -27.21
C LYS A 89 5.37 22.05 -25.81
N LEU A 90 6.13 22.71 -24.92
CA LEU A 90 6.10 22.40 -23.50
C LEU A 90 4.76 22.87 -22.93
N ASP A 91 3.94 21.92 -22.47
CA ASP A 91 2.64 22.25 -21.89
C ASP A 91 2.82 23.15 -20.65
N SER A 92 1.99 24.20 -20.53
CA SER A 92 2.12 25.19 -19.45
C SER A 92 1.87 24.59 -18.07
N ARG A 93 1.01 23.58 -17.97
CA ARG A 93 0.72 22.87 -16.72
C ARG A 93 1.92 22.00 -16.32
N THR A 94 2.52 21.31 -17.29
CA THR A 94 3.75 20.54 -17.08
C THR A 94 4.92 21.45 -16.69
N LYS A 95 5.09 22.60 -17.35
CA LYS A 95 6.08 23.61 -16.95
C LYS A 95 5.89 24.07 -15.51
N SER A 96 4.64 24.32 -15.10
CA SER A 96 4.33 24.72 -13.72
C SER A 96 4.67 23.61 -12.72
N GLU A 97 4.40 22.36 -13.08
CA GLU A 97 4.72 21.20 -12.25
C GLU A 97 6.23 20.97 -12.11
N LEU A 98 7.01 21.13 -13.20
CA LEU A 98 8.48 21.10 -13.13
C LEU A 98 9.03 22.14 -12.14
N LYS A 99 8.43 23.34 -12.10
CA LYS A 99 8.79 24.39 -11.14
C LYS A 99 8.40 24.02 -9.71
N ARG A 100 7.16 23.54 -9.49
CA ARG A 100 6.68 23.11 -8.17
C ARG A 100 7.59 22.05 -7.56
N LEU A 101 8.01 21.09 -8.38
CA LEU A 101 8.91 20.00 -7.97
C LEU A 101 10.36 20.44 -7.74
N GLY A 102 10.78 21.59 -8.29
CA GLY A 102 12.16 22.05 -8.24
C GLY A 102 13.10 21.26 -9.17
N VAL A 103 12.59 20.78 -10.30
CA VAL A 103 13.34 19.91 -11.23
C VAL A 103 14.58 20.63 -11.78
N LYS A 104 15.70 19.91 -11.83
CA LYS A 104 16.99 20.37 -12.37
C LYS A 104 17.41 19.63 -13.63
N LYS A 105 16.91 18.40 -13.81
CA LYS A 105 17.15 17.57 -14.99
C LYS A 105 15.88 16.91 -15.48
N VAL A 106 15.66 16.96 -16.78
CA VAL A 106 14.57 16.26 -17.47
C VAL A 106 15.13 15.18 -18.39
N TYR A 107 14.55 13.99 -18.31
CA TYR A 107 14.77 12.92 -19.28
C TYR A 107 13.67 12.95 -20.34
N LEU A 108 14.04 13.21 -21.59
CA LEU A 108 13.11 13.21 -22.73
C LEU A 108 13.08 11.80 -23.33
N ILE A 109 11.95 11.11 -23.26
CA ILE A 109 11.83 9.75 -23.80
C ILE A 109 11.24 9.80 -25.20
N GLY A 110 12.01 9.37 -26.18
CA GLY A 110 11.65 9.39 -27.60
C GLY A 110 12.49 10.36 -28.43
N GLY A 111 12.60 10.04 -29.71
CA GLY A 111 13.37 10.83 -30.69
C GLY A 111 12.76 12.21 -30.95
N SER A 112 13.47 13.03 -31.72
CA SER A 112 13.03 14.40 -32.07
C SER A 112 11.74 14.44 -32.90
N ALA A 113 11.39 13.37 -33.60
CA ALA A 113 10.12 13.26 -34.31
C ALA A 113 8.90 13.17 -33.36
N VAL A 114 9.12 12.70 -32.13
CA VAL A 114 8.08 12.50 -31.11
C VAL A 114 8.12 13.61 -30.06
N LEU A 115 9.31 14.05 -29.66
CA LEU A 115 9.49 15.20 -28.79
C LEU A 115 10.48 16.15 -29.46
N SER A 116 9.98 17.19 -30.12
CA SER A 116 10.78 18.07 -30.96
C SER A 116 11.91 18.75 -30.18
N GLN A 117 12.89 19.27 -30.93
CA GLN A 117 13.94 20.09 -30.35
C GLN A 117 13.39 21.37 -29.70
N ASP A 118 12.20 21.84 -30.07
CA ASP A 118 11.61 23.04 -29.49
C ASP A 118 11.08 22.80 -28.07
N VAL A 119 10.59 21.61 -27.76
CA VAL A 119 10.29 21.21 -26.38
C VAL A 119 11.56 21.23 -25.54
N GLU A 120 12.66 20.67 -26.08
CA GLU A 120 13.95 20.66 -25.41
C GLU A 120 14.49 22.07 -25.15
N LYS A 121 14.40 22.98 -26.14
CA LYS A 121 14.75 24.40 -25.97
C LYS A 121 13.90 25.08 -24.90
N GLN A 122 12.58 24.85 -24.90
CA GLN A 122 11.67 25.42 -23.91
C GLN A 122 12.00 24.96 -22.48
N ILE A 123 12.39 23.69 -22.29
CA ILE A 123 12.83 23.18 -20.98
C ILE A 123 14.15 23.82 -20.56
N LYS A 124 15.13 23.92 -21.46
CA LYS A 124 16.43 24.58 -21.17
C LYS A 124 16.26 26.06 -20.82
N ALA A 125 15.30 26.74 -21.44
CA ALA A 125 14.97 28.13 -21.13
C ALA A 125 14.44 28.32 -19.69
N GLU A 126 13.90 27.27 -19.05
CA GLU A 126 13.56 27.28 -17.62
C GLU A 126 14.76 27.01 -16.69
N GLY A 127 15.99 26.94 -17.24
CA GLY A 127 17.20 26.62 -16.48
C GLY A 127 17.32 25.13 -16.12
N ILE A 128 16.60 24.27 -16.83
CA ILE A 128 16.57 22.82 -16.58
C ILE A 128 17.41 22.10 -17.64
N THR A 129 18.31 21.21 -17.19
CA THR A 129 19.12 20.40 -18.12
C THR A 129 18.29 19.27 -18.72
N THR A 130 18.60 18.86 -19.95
CA THR A 130 17.88 17.77 -20.64
C THR A 130 18.81 16.64 -21.04
N ASP A 131 18.30 15.41 -20.99
CA ASP A 131 18.97 14.20 -21.43
C ASP A 131 17.96 13.35 -22.21
N ARG A 132 18.20 13.16 -23.50
CA ARG A 132 17.29 12.43 -24.38
C ARG A 132 17.65 10.96 -24.39
N VAL A 133 16.64 10.11 -24.16
CA VAL A 133 16.76 8.66 -24.27
C VAL A 133 15.87 8.21 -25.42
N SER A 134 16.50 7.78 -26.51
CA SER A 134 15.83 7.41 -27.75
C SER A 134 16.68 6.47 -28.58
N GLY A 135 16.03 5.61 -29.35
CA GLY A 135 16.63 4.89 -30.47
C GLY A 135 16.00 5.31 -31.81
N SER A 136 16.34 4.59 -32.88
CA SER A 136 15.73 4.77 -34.21
C SER A 136 14.23 4.46 -34.21
N ASP A 137 13.80 3.57 -33.32
CA ASP A 137 12.41 3.19 -33.11
C ASP A 137 12.12 2.91 -31.61
N ARG A 138 10.91 2.42 -31.31
CA ARG A 138 10.48 2.08 -29.95
C ARG A 138 11.26 0.91 -29.34
N TYR A 139 11.74 -0.02 -30.17
CA TYR A 139 12.44 -1.21 -29.74
C TYR A 139 13.86 -0.85 -29.29
N GLU A 140 14.56 -0.05 -30.08
CA GLU A 140 15.84 0.55 -29.68
C GLU A 140 15.68 1.51 -28.49
N THR A 141 14.62 2.33 -28.44
CA THR A 141 14.35 3.20 -27.28
C THR A 141 14.20 2.38 -26.00
N SER A 142 13.51 1.24 -26.06
CA SER A 142 13.38 0.32 -24.91
C SER A 142 14.72 -0.28 -24.47
N LEU A 143 15.60 -0.58 -25.43
CA LEU A 143 16.96 -1.03 -25.15
C LEU A 143 17.81 0.07 -24.49
N GLU A 144 17.73 1.31 -24.97
CA GLU A 144 18.45 2.43 -24.35
C GLU A 144 17.98 2.67 -22.92
N LEU A 145 16.68 2.60 -22.65
CA LEU A 145 16.14 2.64 -21.30
C LEU A 145 16.65 1.48 -20.43
N ALA A 146 16.74 0.27 -20.98
CA ALA A 146 17.29 -0.88 -20.28
C ALA A 146 18.77 -0.71 -19.90
N LYS A 147 19.59 -0.17 -20.82
CA LYS A 147 21.00 0.18 -20.55
C LYS A 147 21.12 1.24 -19.46
N ARG A 148 20.29 2.29 -19.51
CA ARG A 148 20.28 3.37 -18.51
C ARG A 148 19.84 2.87 -17.12
N LEU A 149 18.87 1.94 -17.07
CA LEU A 149 18.46 1.29 -15.84
C LEU A 149 19.61 0.46 -15.25
N ASP A 150 20.27 -0.38 -16.05
CA ASP A 150 21.39 -1.21 -15.59
C ASP A 150 22.56 -0.40 -15.05
N ASN A 151 22.86 0.74 -15.68
CA ASN A 151 23.86 1.69 -15.18
C ASN A 151 23.47 2.34 -13.84
N THR A 152 22.19 2.32 -13.46
CA THR A 152 21.69 2.91 -12.21
C THR A 152 21.46 1.86 -11.12
N LYS A 153 20.98 0.67 -11.50
CA LYS A 153 20.65 -0.45 -10.62
C LYS A 153 20.99 -1.75 -11.34
N ARG A 154 21.75 -2.64 -10.69
CA ARG A 154 22.08 -3.95 -11.25
C ARG A 154 20.79 -4.71 -11.58
N ILE A 155 20.66 -5.13 -12.83
CA ILE A 155 19.52 -5.95 -13.26
C ILE A 155 19.85 -7.45 -13.16
N SER A 156 18.84 -8.28 -12.96
CA SER A 156 18.96 -9.74 -13.10
C SER A 156 17.73 -10.42 -13.68
N GLU A 157 16.68 -9.65 -13.94
CA GLU A 157 15.41 -10.09 -14.52
C GLU A 157 15.01 -9.11 -15.61
N ILE A 158 14.28 -9.57 -16.63
CA ILE A 158 13.71 -8.73 -17.68
C ILE A 158 12.23 -9.04 -17.88
N ALA A 159 11.44 -8.05 -18.28
CA ALA A 159 10.11 -8.26 -18.83
C ALA A 159 10.16 -8.06 -20.34
N VAL A 160 9.55 -8.97 -21.10
CA VAL A 160 9.48 -8.90 -22.57
C VAL A 160 8.02 -8.83 -22.98
N VAL A 161 7.68 -7.79 -23.74
CA VAL A 161 6.30 -7.50 -24.19
C VAL A 161 6.30 -7.15 -25.67
N ASN A 162 5.20 -7.38 -26.40
CA ASN A 162 5.13 -6.98 -27.80
C ASN A 162 4.99 -5.45 -27.94
N GLY A 163 5.89 -4.81 -28.68
CA GLY A 163 5.91 -3.35 -28.83
C GLY A 163 4.78 -2.74 -29.67
N ASP A 164 4.02 -3.55 -30.41
CA ASP A 164 2.93 -3.09 -31.29
C ASP A 164 1.54 -3.46 -30.79
N LYS A 165 1.35 -4.71 -30.35
CA LYS A 165 0.06 -5.24 -29.87
C LYS A 165 -0.02 -5.31 -28.34
N GLY A 166 1.11 -5.30 -27.64
CA GLY A 166 1.21 -5.53 -26.20
C GLY A 166 1.26 -4.28 -25.32
N LEU A 167 0.75 -3.12 -25.77
CA LEU A 167 0.77 -1.87 -24.97
C LEU A 167 0.13 -2.04 -23.58
N ALA A 168 -1.01 -2.75 -23.51
CA ALA A 168 -1.71 -3.01 -22.26
C ALA A 168 -0.94 -4.00 -21.35
N ASP A 169 -0.24 -4.96 -21.95
CA ASP A 169 0.64 -5.90 -21.24
C ASP A 169 1.85 -5.16 -20.65
N ALA A 170 2.41 -4.20 -21.40
CA ALA A 170 3.53 -3.37 -20.97
C ALA A 170 3.18 -2.48 -19.76
N VAL A 171 2.03 -1.78 -19.77
CA VAL A 171 1.63 -0.99 -18.60
C VAL A 171 1.24 -1.87 -17.41
N SER A 172 0.73 -3.09 -17.66
CA SER A 172 0.39 -4.04 -16.58
C SER A 172 1.63 -4.47 -15.79
N VAL A 173 2.76 -4.69 -16.48
CA VAL A 173 4.02 -5.07 -15.84
C VAL A 173 4.85 -3.86 -15.39
N GLY A 174 4.50 -2.63 -15.77
CA GLY A 174 5.30 -1.43 -15.51
C GLY A 174 5.67 -1.21 -14.03
N ALA A 175 4.69 -1.25 -13.13
CA ALA A 175 4.92 -1.09 -11.69
C ALA A 175 5.71 -2.27 -11.07
N PRO A 176 5.34 -3.54 -11.31
CA PRO A 176 6.18 -4.69 -10.92
C PRO A 176 7.61 -4.62 -11.44
N ALA A 177 7.79 -4.23 -12.70
CA ALA A 177 9.08 -4.12 -13.34
C ALA A 177 9.96 -3.07 -12.63
N ALA A 178 9.37 -1.93 -12.31
CA ALA A 178 10.02 -0.87 -11.56
C ALA A 178 10.39 -1.26 -10.13
N GLN A 179 9.53 -1.99 -9.41
CA GLN A 179 9.81 -2.49 -8.05
C GLN A 179 10.98 -3.49 -8.03
N ASN A 180 11.15 -4.26 -9.10
CA ASN A 180 12.14 -5.34 -9.18
C ASN A 180 13.41 -4.97 -9.98
N ASN A 181 13.60 -3.68 -10.32
CA ASN A 181 14.69 -3.22 -11.20
C ASN A 181 14.77 -4.00 -12.52
N MET A 182 13.62 -4.37 -13.05
CA MET A 182 13.47 -5.18 -14.25
C MET A 182 13.19 -4.26 -15.44
N PRO A 183 14.07 -4.19 -16.46
CA PRO A 183 13.77 -3.44 -17.66
C PRO A 183 12.65 -4.11 -18.46
N VAL A 184 11.83 -3.29 -19.10
CA VAL A 184 10.81 -3.72 -20.05
C VAL A 184 11.40 -3.63 -21.46
N ILE A 185 11.67 -4.79 -22.06
CA ILE A 185 12.15 -4.93 -23.43
C ILE A 185 10.95 -5.09 -24.37
N LEU A 186 10.87 -4.22 -25.38
CA LEU A 186 9.86 -4.35 -26.42
C LEU A 186 10.35 -5.35 -27.48
N ALA A 187 9.55 -6.36 -27.77
CA ALA A 187 9.78 -7.31 -28.85
C ALA A 187 9.03 -6.88 -30.11
N HIS A 188 9.74 -6.89 -31.25
CA HIS A 188 9.18 -6.66 -32.57
C HIS A 188 8.30 -7.87 -32.99
N PRO A 189 7.14 -7.66 -33.64
CA PRO A 189 6.28 -8.77 -34.08
C PRO A 189 6.97 -9.81 -34.96
N THR A 190 7.89 -9.38 -35.83
CA THR A 190 8.63 -10.25 -36.76
C THR A 190 10.07 -10.52 -36.30
N GLU A 191 10.76 -9.54 -35.75
CA GLU A 191 12.19 -9.66 -35.38
C GLU A 191 12.38 -10.13 -33.93
N GLY A 192 11.32 -10.21 -33.13
CA GLY A 192 11.41 -10.59 -31.73
C GLY A 192 12.29 -9.63 -30.94
N THR A 193 13.24 -10.16 -30.17
CA THR A 193 14.15 -9.38 -29.32
C THR A 193 15.51 -9.12 -29.95
N LYS A 194 15.66 -9.28 -31.29
CA LYS A 194 16.95 -9.17 -31.98
C LYS A 194 17.78 -7.95 -31.55
N VAL A 195 17.15 -6.78 -31.48
CA VAL A 195 17.79 -5.53 -31.05
C VAL A 195 18.41 -5.62 -29.65
N ALA A 196 17.79 -6.36 -28.73
CA ALA A 196 18.22 -6.50 -27.34
C ALA A 196 19.03 -7.77 -27.06
N ASN A 197 19.21 -8.68 -28.01
CA ASN A 197 19.82 -10.00 -27.78
C ASN A 197 21.23 -9.91 -27.17
N ASN A 198 22.07 -9.00 -27.66
CA ASN A 198 23.43 -8.83 -27.14
C ASN A 198 23.41 -8.30 -25.69
N PHE A 199 22.50 -7.36 -25.41
CA PHE A 199 22.31 -6.84 -24.06
C PHE A 199 21.85 -7.95 -23.10
N ILE A 200 20.81 -8.70 -23.46
CA ILE A 200 20.26 -9.80 -22.65
C ILE A 200 21.35 -10.85 -22.35
N LYS A 201 22.14 -11.25 -23.35
CA LYS A 201 23.25 -12.20 -23.18
C LYS A 201 24.35 -11.67 -22.26
N SER A 202 24.66 -10.38 -22.34
CA SER A 202 25.75 -9.77 -21.57
C SER A 202 25.46 -9.56 -20.06
N LYS A 203 24.18 -9.54 -19.64
CA LYS A 203 23.77 -9.12 -18.29
C LYS A 203 23.45 -10.25 -17.31
N SER A 204 23.82 -11.50 -17.65
CA SER A 204 23.57 -12.69 -16.81
C SER A 204 22.12 -12.75 -16.28
N ILE A 205 21.16 -12.50 -17.17
CA ILE A 205 19.73 -12.50 -16.84
C ILE A 205 19.33 -13.89 -16.32
N LYS A 206 18.82 -13.94 -15.09
CA LYS A 206 18.44 -15.18 -14.40
C LYS A 206 17.00 -15.59 -14.67
N LYS A 207 16.16 -14.66 -15.10
CA LYS A 207 14.73 -14.89 -15.36
C LYS A 207 14.20 -13.88 -16.37
N SER A 208 13.38 -14.36 -17.30
CA SER A 208 12.72 -13.51 -18.29
C SER A 208 11.21 -13.69 -18.18
N TYR A 209 10.46 -12.63 -17.92
CA TYR A 209 9.00 -12.70 -17.91
C TYR A 209 8.46 -12.30 -19.27
N VAL A 210 7.78 -13.23 -19.93
CA VAL A 210 7.11 -12.96 -21.20
C VAL A 210 5.67 -12.55 -20.91
N ILE A 211 5.34 -11.26 -21.05
CA ILE A 211 4.00 -10.76 -20.71
C ILE A 211 3.14 -10.71 -21.97
N GLY A 212 2.00 -11.40 -21.90
CA GLY A 212 1.08 -11.59 -23.02
C GLY A 212 1.00 -13.04 -23.49
N GLY A 213 -0.11 -13.37 -24.14
CA GLY A 213 -0.35 -14.68 -24.74
C GLY A 213 0.54 -14.96 -25.96
N GLU A 214 0.58 -16.22 -26.41
CA GLU A 214 1.42 -16.65 -27.54
C GLU A 214 1.09 -15.94 -28.85
N ALA A 215 -0.17 -15.52 -29.04
CA ALA A 215 -0.62 -14.75 -30.19
C ALA A 215 -0.01 -13.34 -30.28
N VAL A 216 0.50 -12.81 -29.16
CA VAL A 216 1.08 -11.47 -29.07
C VAL A 216 2.59 -11.55 -28.91
N VAL A 217 3.10 -12.48 -28.10
CA VAL A 217 4.54 -12.78 -28.01
C VAL A 217 4.76 -14.26 -28.31
N SER A 218 5.32 -14.59 -29.47
CA SER A 218 5.42 -15.97 -29.96
C SER A 218 6.22 -16.88 -29.04
N LYS A 219 5.99 -18.20 -29.15
CA LYS A 219 6.78 -19.21 -28.41
C LYS A 219 8.26 -19.19 -28.81
N SER A 220 8.55 -18.84 -30.05
CA SER A 220 9.94 -18.65 -30.52
C SER A 220 10.67 -17.56 -29.75
N ILE A 221 10.02 -16.42 -29.51
CA ILE A 221 10.59 -15.34 -28.69
C ILE A 221 10.82 -15.85 -27.26
N GLU A 222 9.84 -16.51 -26.65
CA GLU A 222 9.97 -17.07 -25.30
C GLU A 222 11.16 -18.05 -25.19
N ASN A 223 11.29 -18.98 -26.13
CA ASN A 223 12.36 -19.98 -26.15
C ASN A 223 13.76 -19.37 -26.35
N SER A 224 13.85 -18.16 -26.92
CA SER A 224 15.12 -17.45 -27.10
C SER A 224 15.62 -16.74 -25.84
N LEU A 225 14.78 -16.65 -24.79
CA LEU A 225 15.06 -15.89 -23.58
C LEU A 225 15.56 -16.80 -22.44
N PRO A 226 16.48 -16.30 -21.60
CA PRO A 226 16.99 -17.08 -20.48
C PRO A 226 15.91 -17.28 -19.41
N ASN A 227 15.69 -18.54 -19.02
CA ASN A 227 14.75 -18.97 -17.97
C ASN A 227 13.39 -18.26 -18.07
N ALA A 228 12.75 -18.41 -19.22
CA ALA A 228 11.53 -17.68 -19.55
C ALA A 228 10.31 -18.22 -18.77
N LYS A 229 9.51 -17.32 -18.20
CA LYS A 229 8.19 -17.59 -17.62
C LYS A 229 7.15 -16.72 -18.31
N ARG A 230 6.20 -17.33 -19.00
CA ARG A 230 5.08 -16.61 -19.61
C ARG A 230 4.01 -16.23 -18.57
N ILE A 231 3.50 -15.01 -18.69
CA ILE A 231 2.36 -14.48 -17.94
C ILE A 231 1.41 -13.83 -18.96
N GLY A 232 0.42 -14.59 -19.42
CA GLY A 232 -0.52 -14.14 -20.45
C GLY A 232 -1.93 -14.66 -20.20
N GLY A 233 -2.92 -13.79 -20.42
CA GLY A 233 -4.35 -14.11 -20.40
C GLY A 233 -4.97 -14.09 -21.79
N ALA A 234 -6.26 -14.44 -21.88
CA ALA A 234 -7.02 -14.36 -23.13
C ALA A 234 -7.28 -12.91 -23.52
N THR A 235 -7.47 -12.04 -22.52
CA THR A 235 -7.64 -10.58 -22.68
C THR A 235 -6.53 -9.81 -21.96
N ARG A 236 -6.43 -8.50 -22.22
CA ARG A 236 -5.51 -7.61 -21.49
C ARG A 236 -5.80 -7.56 -19.98
N ASN A 237 -7.08 -7.65 -19.60
CA ASN A 237 -7.51 -7.64 -18.21
C ASN A 237 -7.15 -8.97 -17.53
N ASP A 238 -7.22 -10.10 -18.26
CA ASP A 238 -6.73 -11.40 -17.77
C ASP A 238 -5.21 -11.43 -17.61
N THR A 239 -4.46 -10.86 -18.57
CA THR A 239 -3.01 -10.70 -18.42
C THR A 239 -2.69 -9.83 -17.21
N ASN A 240 -3.39 -8.71 -17.05
CA ASN A 240 -3.22 -7.82 -15.90
C ASN A 240 -3.49 -8.54 -14.56
N ALA A 241 -4.56 -9.35 -14.46
CA ALA A 241 -4.83 -10.15 -13.27
C ALA A 241 -3.67 -11.12 -12.96
N LYS A 242 -3.18 -11.86 -13.97
CA LYS A 242 -2.06 -12.80 -13.80
C LYS A 242 -0.74 -12.10 -13.45
N VAL A 243 -0.49 -10.91 -13.99
CA VAL A 243 0.67 -10.09 -13.61
C VAL A 243 0.58 -9.70 -12.14
N VAL A 244 -0.59 -9.25 -11.68
CA VAL A 244 -0.76 -8.88 -10.27
C VAL A 244 -0.65 -10.09 -9.35
N GLU A 245 -1.21 -11.23 -9.75
CA GLU A 245 -1.07 -12.50 -9.04
C GLU A 245 0.40 -12.97 -8.95
N GLU A 246 1.21 -12.75 -9.98
CA GLU A 246 2.62 -13.12 -9.95
C GLU A 246 3.43 -12.26 -8.98
N PHE A 247 3.29 -10.94 -9.07
CA PHE A 247 4.21 -10.02 -8.40
C PHE A 247 3.71 -9.55 -7.02
N TYR A 248 2.42 -9.63 -6.74
CA TYR A 248 1.83 -9.22 -5.46
C TYR A 248 1.25 -10.42 -4.72
N LYS A 249 2.13 -11.28 -4.19
CA LYS A 249 1.76 -12.53 -3.50
C LYS A 249 1.00 -12.31 -2.19
N SER A 250 1.31 -11.24 -1.46
CA SER A 250 0.62 -10.86 -0.21
C SER A 250 -0.90 -10.82 -0.40
N SER A 251 -1.65 -11.40 0.54
CA SER A 251 -3.11 -11.25 0.60
C SER A 251 -3.52 -9.84 1.04
N SER A 252 -2.62 -9.03 1.60
CA SER A 252 -2.86 -7.62 1.95
C SER A 252 -2.14 -6.68 0.99
N LEU A 253 -2.87 -5.72 0.44
CA LEU A 253 -2.37 -4.67 -0.45
C LEU A 253 -2.58 -3.29 0.18
N LYS A 254 -1.52 -2.48 0.19
CA LYS A 254 -1.56 -1.09 0.71
C LYS A 254 -2.43 -0.19 -0.15
N ASN A 255 -2.35 -0.34 -1.47
CA ASN A 255 -3.18 0.39 -2.41
C ASN A 255 -3.47 -0.46 -3.65
N VAL A 256 -4.51 -0.11 -4.40
CA VAL A 256 -4.76 -0.57 -5.77
C VAL A 256 -5.07 0.66 -6.62
N TYR A 257 -4.29 0.87 -7.68
CA TYR A 257 -4.54 1.94 -8.65
C TYR A 257 -5.42 1.42 -9.79
N VAL A 258 -6.56 2.06 -10.03
CA VAL A 258 -7.54 1.64 -11.04
C VAL A 258 -7.52 2.60 -12.22
N ALA A 259 -7.02 2.14 -13.36
CA ALA A 259 -6.87 2.94 -14.58
C ALA A 259 -7.60 2.30 -15.77
N LYS A 260 -7.88 3.06 -16.82
CA LYS A 260 -8.53 2.52 -18.04
C LYS A 260 -7.60 1.54 -18.77
N ASP A 261 -8.19 0.50 -19.35
CA ASP A 261 -7.47 -0.55 -20.07
C ASP A 261 -7.16 -0.25 -21.54
N GLY A 262 -7.65 0.87 -22.06
CA GLY A 262 -7.45 1.29 -23.45
C GLY A 262 -8.06 0.36 -24.50
N MET A 263 -9.11 -0.40 -24.17
CA MET A 263 -9.88 -1.15 -25.17
C MET A 263 -10.61 -0.21 -26.14
N LYS A 264 -11.18 0.89 -25.64
CA LYS A 264 -11.89 1.88 -26.48
C LYS A 264 -10.92 2.71 -27.33
N ASN A 265 -9.83 3.14 -26.73
CA ASN A 265 -8.75 3.85 -27.41
C ASN A 265 -7.43 3.57 -26.69
N ARG A 266 -6.39 3.21 -27.45
CA ARG A 266 -5.06 2.86 -26.92
C ARG A 266 -4.44 4.02 -26.13
N ASP A 267 -4.77 5.26 -26.48
CA ASP A 267 -4.32 6.47 -25.78
C ASP A 267 -4.77 6.55 -24.32
N GLN A 268 -5.82 5.81 -23.93
CA GLN A 268 -6.29 5.78 -22.55
C GLN A 268 -5.30 5.09 -21.60
N LEU A 269 -4.33 4.33 -22.13
CA LEU A 269 -3.27 3.70 -21.34
C LEU A 269 -2.27 4.72 -20.76
N ILE A 270 -2.30 5.98 -21.20
CA ILE A 270 -1.41 7.03 -20.70
C ILE A 270 -1.57 7.26 -19.18
N ASP A 271 -2.80 7.11 -18.66
CA ASP A 271 -3.09 7.24 -17.23
C ASP A 271 -2.43 6.09 -16.44
N ALA A 272 -2.53 4.86 -16.95
CA ALA A 272 -1.89 3.67 -16.36
C ALA A 272 -0.37 3.73 -16.41
N LEU A 273 0.19 4.26 -17.51
CA LEU A 273 1.63 4.50 -17.65
C LEU A 273 2.12 5.52 -16.61
N SER A 274 1.44 6.67 -16.54
CA SER A 274 1.85 7.79 -15.68
C SER A 274 1.84 7.39 -14.20
N VAL A 275 0.84 6.61 -13.76
CA VAL A 275 0.76 6.16 -12.37
C VAL A 275 1.71 5.00 -12.05
N GLY A 276 2.29 4.34 -13.05
CA GLY A 276 3.15 3.18 -12.85
C GLY A 276 4.32 3.45 -11.89
N VAL A 277 4.90 4.65 -11.92
CA VAL A 277 6.01 5.03 -11.02
C VAL A 277 5.50 5.22 -9.58
N LEU A 278 4.37 5.90 -9.40
CA LEU A 278 3.76 6.07 -8.08
C LEU A 278 3.32 4.72 -7.48
N ALA A 279 2.74 3.85 -8.30
CA ALA A 279 2.34 2.50 -7.93
C ALA A 279 3.58 1.66 -7.52
N ALA A 280 4.68 1.78 -8.26
CA ALA A 280 5.95 1.15 -7.91
C ALA A 280 6.47 1.65 -6.55
N LYS A 281 6.51 2.97 -6.34
CA LYS A 281 6.93 3.62 -5.10
C LYS A 281 6.10 3.19 -3.88
N ASN A 282 4.81 2.93 -4.08
CA ASN A 282 3.88 2.51 -3.03
C ASN A 282 3.72 0.99 -2.92
N GLU A 283 4.56 0.20 -3.60
CA GLU A 283 4.51 -1.27 -3.58
C GLU A 283 3.11 -1.81 -3.93
N SER A 284 2.43 -1.17 -4.88
CA SER A 284 1.01 -1.38 -5.16
C SER A 284 0.75 -1.66 -6.65
N PRO A 285 -0.20 -2.54 -7.00
CA PRO A 285 -0.51 -2.83 -8.39
C PRO A 285 -1.30 -1.72 -9.09
N VAL A 286 -1.19 -1.72 -10.41
CA VAL A 286 -2.10 -1.02 -11.32
C VAL A 286 -3.04 -2.05 -11.95
N ILE A 287 -4.33 -1.93 -11.68
CA ILE A 287 -5.40 -2.72 -12.28
C ILE A 287 -6.00 -1.94 -13.43
N ILE A 288 -5.85 -2.47 -14.65
CA ILE A 288 -6.43 -1.84 -15.85
C ILE A 288 -7.82 -2.39 -16.13
N VAL A 289 -8.81 -1.52 -16.27
CA VAL A 289 -10.24 -1.90 -16.34
C VAL A 289 -10.97 -1.25 -17.51
N GLY A 290 -12.02 -1.92 -17.97
CA GLY A 290 -13.05 -1.32 -18.80
C GLY A 290 -14.09 -0.61 -17.93
N SER A 291 -15.36 -0.60 -18.38
CA SER A 291 -16.47 -0.08 -17.57
C SER A 291 -16.79 -0.95 -16.35
N LYS A 292 -16.32 -2.20 -16.32
CA LYS A 292 -16.50 -3.16 -15.22
C LYS A 292 -15.21 -3.95 -15.03
N LEU A 293 -15.05 -4.60 -13.87
CA LEU A 293 -13.99 -5.58 -13.68
C LEU A 293 -14.21 -6.80 -14.60
N ALA A 294 -13.13 -7.37 -15.11
CA ALA A 294 -13.18 -8.71 -15.70
C ALA A 294 -13.35 -9.78 -14.62
N ASP A 295 -13.85 -10.97 -14.96
CA ASP A 295 -14.02 -12.08 -14.00
C ASP A 295 -12.70 -12.50 -13.36
N SER A 296 -11.62 -12.56 -14.15
CA SER A 296 -10.27 -12.83 -13.65
C SER A 296 -9.81 -11.80 -12.61
N GLN A 297 -10.13 -10.52 -12.82
CA GLN A 297 -9.81 -9.44 -11.88
C GLN A 297 -10.69 -9.51 -10.64
N ARG A 298 -11.99 -9.79 -10.76
CA ARG A 298 -12.87 -10.03 -9.60
C ARG A 298 -12.33 -11.18 -8.74
N ASN A 299 -12.03 -12.32 -9.36
CA ASN A 299 -11.54 -13.50 -8.66
C ASN A 299 -10.21 -13.24 -7.96
N LEU A 300 -9.27 -12.58 -8.64
CA LEU A 300 -8.02 -12.13 -8.02
C LEU A 300 -8.29 -11.23 -6.81
N LEU A 301 -9.12 -10.20 -6.95
CA LEU A 301 -9.34 -9.20 -5.91
C LEU A 301 -10.13 -9.76 -4.71
N LYS A 302 -10.89 -10.85 -4.87
CA LYS A 302 -11.46 -11.61 -3.74
C LYS A 302 -10.39 -12.23 -2.84
N THR A 303 -9.22 -12.57 -3.38
CA THR A 303 -8.09 -13.13 -2.61
C THR A 303 -7.28 -12.05 -1.87
N LYS A 304 -7.63 -10.77 -2.04
CA LYS A 304 -6.87 -9.63 -1.53
C LYS A 304 -7.74 -8.74 -0.65
N SER A 305 -7.18 -8.32 0.50
CA SER A 305 -7.67 -7.18 1.28
C SER A 305 -6.90 -5.96 0.86
N VAL A 306 -7.62 -4.88 0.57
CA VAL A 306 -7.06 -3.65 0.03
C VAL A 306 -7.32 -2.50 1.00
N GLU A 307 -6.25 -1.89 1.51
CA GLU A 307 -6.34 -0.77 2.47
C GLU A 307 -6.81 0.53 1.78
N LYS A 308 -6.28 0.82 0.59
CA LYS A 308 -6.63 2.00 -0.21
C LYS A 308 -6.97 1.61 -1.65
N ILE A 309 -7.98 2.24 -2.24
CA ILE A 309 -8.26 2.10 -3.69
C ILE A 309 -8.20 3.50 -4.29
N THR A 310 -7.39 3.67 -5.34
CA THR A 310 -7.18 4.95 -5.99
C THR A 310 -7.64 4.92 -7.44
N GLN A 311 -8.65 5.71 -7.81
CA GLN A 311 -9.02 5.90 -9.20
C GLN A 311 -7.98 6.78 -9.90
N VAL A 312 -7.57 6.40 -11.11
CA VAL A 312 -6.57 7.12 -11.91
C VAL A 312 -7.12 7.41 -13.29
N GLY A 313 -7.28 8.71 -13.59
CA GLY A 313 -8.03 9.14 -14.76
C GLY A 313 -9.52 8.77 -14.68
N GLY A 314 -10.36 9.48 -15.44
CA GLY A 314 -11.81 9.27 -15.47
C GLY A 314 -12.34 8.96 -16.87
N ASN A 315 -13.66 9.01 -17.00
CA ASN A 315 -14.46 8.77 -18.20
C ASN A 315 -14.37 7.35 -18.75
N GLY A 316 -14.53 6.34 -17.89
CA GLY A 316 -14.65 4.95 -18.32
C GLY A 316 -14.28 3.87 -17.31
N ASN A 317 -13.73 4.22 -16.15
CA ASN A 317 -13.32 3.29 -15.09
C ASN A 317 -14.13 3.44 -13.79
N GLU A 318 -15.08 4.40 -13.71
CA GLU A 318 -15.84 4.74 -12.50
C GLU A 318 -16.62 3.55 -11.96
N ALA A 319 -17.37 2.86 -12.81
CA ALA A 319 -18.20 1.74 -12.38
C ALA A 319 -17.36 0.55 -11.90
N ALA A 320 -16.20 0.28 -12.52
CA ALA A 320 -15.26 -0.73 -12.05
C ALA A 320 -14.58 -0.34 -10.73
N PHE A 321 -14.24 0.94 -10.56
CA PHE A 321 -13.71 1.48 -9.31
C PHE A 321 -14.74 1.37 -8.17
N ASP A 322 -16.00 1.72 -8.43
CA ASP A 322 -17.09 1.59 -7.46
C ASP A 322 -17.42 0.12 -7.13
N GLU A 323 -17.40 -0.77 -8.13
CA GLU A 323 -17.52 -2.21 -7.94
C GLU A 323 -16.40 -2.72 -7.01
N LEU A 324 -15.14 -2.34 -7.25
CA LEU A 324 -14.01 -2.77 -6.43
C LEU A 324 -14.14 -2.27 -4.99
N LYS A 325 -14.49 -0.99 -4.78
CA LYS A 325 -14.73 -0.45 -3.44
C LYS A 325 -15.80 -1.24 -2.68
N LYS A 326 -16.96 -1.47 -3.30
CA LYS A 326 -18.08 -2.21 -2.69
C LYS A 326 -17.68 -3.65 -2.32
N ASN A 327 -16.85 -4.28 -3.13
CA ASN A 327 -16.37 -5.64 -2.92
C ASN A 327 -15.28 -5.75 -1.83
N GLN A 328 -14.77 -4.64 -1.31
CA GLN A 328 -13.79 -4.59 -0.23
C GLN A 328 -14.39 -4.14 1.12
N ILE A 329 -15.63 -3.65 1.14
CA ILE A 329 -16.33 -3.33 2.38
C ILE A 329 -16.60 -4.65 3.13
N ALA A 330 -16.07 -4.79 4.34
CA ALA A 330 -16.30 -5.97 5.18
C ALA A 330 -17.79 -6.07 5.58
N SER A 331 -18.33 -7.27 5.59
CA SER A 331 -19.61 -7.58 6.23
C SER A 331 -19.49 -8.77 7.17
N THR A 332 -20.37 -8.87 8.17
CA THR A 332 -20.40 -10.01 9.08
C THR A 332 -21.69 -10.80 8.88
N LYS A 333 -21.57 -12.12 8.75
CA LYS A 333 -22.71 -13.03 8.61
C LYS A 333 -22.64 -14.11 9.67
N GLU A 334 -23.66 -14.18 10.53
CA GLU A 334 -23.84 -15.29 11.46
C GLU A 334 -24.48 -16.49 10.72
N VAL A 335 -23.95 -17.69 10.97
CA VAL A 335 -24.46 -18.96 10.42
C VAL A 335 -24.50 -20.02 11.52
N LYS A 336 -25.44 -20.96 11.44
CA LYS A 336 -25.75 -21.92 12.53
C LYS A 336 -25.51 -23.38 12.13
N THR A 337 -25.58 -23.69 10.84
CA THR A 337 -25.34 -25.05 10.34
C THR A 337 -24.08 -25.14 9.46
N VAL A 338 -23.51 -26.33 9.32
CA VAL A 338 -22.36 -26.55 8.40
C VAL A 338 -22.74 -26.24 6.95
N LYS A 339 -23.99 -26.51 6.55
CA LYS A 339 -24.50 -26.14 5.22
C LYS A 339 -24.49 -24.62 5.04
N GLU A 340 -25.02 -23.87 5.99
CA GLU A 340 -25.02 -22.40 5.94
C GLU A 340 -23.60 -21.83 5.96
N LEU A 341 -22.67 -22.45 6.70
CA LEU A 341 -21.25 -22.09 6.68
C LEU A 341 -20.67 -22.22 5.27
N LYS A 342 -20.84 -23.37 4.61
CA LYS A 342 -20.33 -23.60 3.24
C LYS A 342 -20.97 -22.64 2.23
N ASP A 343 -22.28 -22.41 2.35
CA ASP A 343 -23.01 -21.45 1.52
C ASP A 343 -22.51 -20.01 1.77
N ALA A 344 -22.17 -19.64 3.00
CA ALA A 344 -21.60 -18.33 3.32
C ALA A 344 -20.17 -18.17 2.78
N VAL A 345 -19.31 -19.18 2.96
CA VAL A 345 -17.90 -19.17 2.52
C VAL A 345 -17.79 -19.03 1.01
N SER A 346 -18.62 -19.75 0.25
CA SER A 346 -18.62 -19.69 -1.23
C SER A 346 -19.07 -18.34 -1.79
N ASN A 347 -19.94 -17.63 -1.08
CA ASN A 347 -20.52 -16.36 -1.51
C ASN A 347 -19.81 -15.12 -0.93
N ALA A 348 -18.87 -15.30 -0.01
CA ALA A 348 -18.21 -14.20 0.68
C ALA A 348 -17.34 -13.36 -0.28
N LYS A 349 -17.32 -12.05 -0.03
CA LYS A 349 -16.37 -11.10 -0.63
C LYS A 349 -15.14 -10.94 0.27
N ALA A 350 -14.10 -10.30 -0.26
CA ALA A 350 -12.92 -10.00 0.55
C ALA A 350 -13.30 -9.21 1.80
N ASN A 351 -12.59 -9.47 2.90
CA ASN A 351 -12.78 -8.88 4.22
C ASN A 351 -14.07 -9.29 4.95
N ASP A 352 -14.90 -10.16 4.38
CA ASP A 352 -16.06 -10.67 5.11
C ASP A 352 -15.66 -11.51 6.32
N VAL A 353 -16.51 -11.48 7.34
CA VAL A 353 -16.41 -12.28 8.54
C VAL A 353 -17.61 -13.22 8.59
N ILE A 354 -17.34 -14.53 8.63
CA ILE A 354 -18.38 -15.54 8.82
C ILE A 354 -18.30 -16.01 10.27
N ASP A 355 -19.33 -15.71 11.05
CA ASP A 355 -19.42 -16.08 12.45
C ASP A 355 -20.22 -17.37 12.59
N PHE A 356 -19.52 -18.51 12.66
CA PHE A 356 -20.15 -19.81 12.77
C PHE A 356 -20.50 -20.10 14.23
N LYS A 357 -21.78 -20.08 14.55
CA LYS A 357 -22.32 -20.13 15.91
C LYS A 357 -23.47 -21.14 16.01
N PRO A 358 -23.17 -22.45 15.95
CA PRO A 358 -24.18 -23.49 16.08
C PRO A 358 -24.87 -23.45 17.45
N THR A 359 -26.15 -23.80 17.48
CA THR A 359 -26.96 -23.85 18.71
C THR A 359 -26.85 -25.18 19.47
N SER A 360 -26.20 -26.18 18.87
CA SER A 360 -25.96 -27.50 19.43
C SER A 360 -24.53 -27.95 19.11
N THR A 361 -24.10 -29.06 19.72
CA THR A 361 -22.83 -29.69 19.35
C THR A 361 -22.87 -30.12 17.88
N ILE A 362 -21.79 -29.89 17.15
CA ILE A 362 -21.59 -30.37 15.78
C ILE A 362 -20.79 -31.68 15.84
N ASP A 363 -21.42 -32.79 15.46
CA ASP A 363 -20.85 -34.15 15.48
C ASP A 363 -20.66 -34.72 14.07
N GLU A 364 -20.23 -33.88 13.14
CA GLU A 364 -19.89 -34.28 11.77
C GLU A 364 -18.56 -33.67 11.33
N LYS A 365 -17.85 -34.36 10.42
CA LYS A 365 -16.62 -33.84 9.80
C LYS A 365 -16.97 -32.84 8.71
N PHE A 366 -16.21 -31.76 8.59
CA PHE A 366 -16.36 -30.82 7.47
C PHE A 366 -15.07 -30.07 7.15
N THR A 367 -14.99 -29.59 5.91
CA THR A 367 -13.90 -28.77 5.39
C THR A 367 -14.40 -27.34 5.18
N ILE A 368 -13.56 -26.37 5.53
CA ILE A 368 -13.71 -24.97 5.16
C ILE A 368 -12.66 -24.68 4.08
N GLU A 369 -13.11 -24.57 2.84
CA GLU A 369 -12.25 -24.42 1.66
C GLU A 369 -12.58 -23.13 0.92
N THR A 370 -11.62 -22.21 0.80
CA THR A 370 -11.77 -21.01 -0.03
C THR A 370 -10.44 -20.30 -0.28
N ASN A 371 -10.30 -19.71 -1.47
CA ASN A 371 -9.20 -18.80 -1.78
C ASN A 371 -9.46 -17.35 -1.37
N SER A 372 -10.68 -17.01 -0.95
CA SER A 372 -11.06 -15.65 -0.60
C SER A 372 -10.36 -15.18 0.67
N ALA A 373 -9.99 -13.90 0.71
CA ALA A 373 -9.42 -13.26 1.89
C ALA A 373 -10.54 -12.90 2.89
N ILE A 374 -11.03 -13.89 3.62
CA ILE A 374 -12.12 -13.76 4.61
C ILE A 374 -11.68 -14.23 5.98
N THR A 375 -12.46 -13.90 7.01
CA THR A 375 -12.28 -14.48 8.35
C THR A 375 -13.42 -15.43 8.67
N VAL A 376 -13.11 -16.63 9.17
CA VAL A 376 -14.11 -17.56 9.73
C VAL A 376 -13.90 -17.69 11.23
N LYS A 377 -14.93 -17.41 12.02
CA LYS A 377 -14.93 -17.61 13.47
C LYS A 377 -15.67 -18.89 13.81
N LEU A 378 -15.03 -19.77 14.58
CA LEU A 378 -15.62 -21.02 15.07
C LEU A 378 -16.03 -20.85 16.52
N ASN A 379 -17.31 -21.08 16.83
CA ASN A 379 -17.85 -21.03 18.18
C ASN A 379 -18.61 -22.33 18.51
N GLY A 380 -18.77 -22.64 19.79
CA GLY A 380 -19.52 -23.82 20.25
C GLY A 380 -18.63 -25.04 20.52
N LYS A 381 -19.12 -26.23 20.16
CA LYS A 381 -18.45 -27.50 20.41
C LYS A 381 -18.48 -28.39 19.16
N PHE A 382 -17.31 -28.92 18.79
CA PHE A 382 -17.10 -29.76 17.63
C PHE A 382 -16.43 -31.07 18.05
N THR A 383 -17.09 -32.20 17.82
CA THR A 383 -16.62 -33.54 18.28
C THR A 383 -15.97 -34.37 17.18
N LYS A 384 -15.92 -33.85 15.95
CA LYS A 384 -15.27 -34.47 14.79
C LYS A 384 -14.31 -33.49 14.13
N THR A 385 -13.48 -34.01 13.23
CA THR A 385 -12.44 -33.28 12.49
C THR A 385 -12.98 -32.10 11.69
N ILE A 386 -12.34 -30.94 11.83
CA ILE A 386 -12.49 -29.78 10.95
C ILE A 386 -11.22 -29.65 10.09
N THR A 387 -11.36 -29.56 8.78
CA THR A 387 -10.21 -29.28 7.87
C THR A 387 -10.25 -27.84 7.39
N ILE A 388 -9.12 -27.14 7.47
CA ILE A 388 -8.96 -25.73 7.05
C ILE A 388 -8.06 -25.67 5.81
N ASP A 389 -8.65 -25.20 4.71
CA ASP A 389 -7.98 -24.91 3.44
C ASP A 389 -8.36 -23.48 2.99
N MET A 390 -7.68 -22.50 3.59
CA MET A 390 -7.95 -21.08 3.46
C MET A 390 -6.65 -20.28 3.24
N PRO A 391 -5.94 -20.44 2.09
CA PRO A 391 -4.60 -19.86 1.84
C PRO A 391 -4.48 -18.33 1.94
N ASN A 392 -5.61 -17.60 1.97
CA ASN A 392 -5.65 -16.15 2.10
C ASN A 392 -6.54 -15.64 3.25
N GLY A 393 -7.20 -16.57 3.94
CA GLY A 393 -8.21 -16.28 4.95
C GLY A 393 -7.72 -16.58 6.36
N ASP A 394 -8.32 -15.90 7.32
CA ASP A 394 -8.01 -16.09 8.73
C ASP A 394 -9.06 -17.00 9.37
N VAL A 395 -8.65 -17.85 10.31
CA VAL A 395 -9.56 -18.67 11.11
C VAL A 395 -9.35 -18.33 12.58
N ILE A 396 -10.44 -18.05 13.28
CA ILE A 396 -10.42 -17.76 14.71
C ILE A 396 -11.24 -18.83 15.43
N ASN A 397 -10.56 -19.73 16.15
CA ASN A 397 -11.21 -20.70 17.00
C ASN A 397 -11.49 -20.11 18.39
N ASN A 398 -12.76 -19.92 18.72
CA ASN A 398 -13.23 -19.63 20.08
C ASN A 398 -13.97 -20.84 20.69
N ALA A 399 -13.96 -21.98 20.00
CA ALA A 399 -14.72 -23.18 20.34
C ALA A 399 -13.87 -24.23 21.06
N THR A 400 -14.55 -25.26 21.55
CA THR A 400 -13.92 -26.55 21.88
C THR A 400 -13.97 -27.45 20.66
N VAL A 401 -12.80 -27.83 20.14
CA VAL A 401 -12.64 -28.66 18.94
C VAL A 401 -11.87 -29.93 19.29
N GLU A 402 -12.44 -31.09 18.96
CA GLU A 402 -11.77 -32.37 19.18
C GLU A 402 -10.54 -32.53 18.27
N ASP A 403 -10.69 -32.23 16.99
CA ASP A 403 -9.65 -32.46 15.99
C ASP A 403 -9.69 -31.39 14.89
N ILE A 404 -8.54 -30.82 14.56
CA ILE A 404 -8.41 -29.84 13.48
C ILE A 404 -7.19 -30.13 12.60
N ILE A 405 -7.38 -30.06 11.29
CA ILE A 405 -6.33 -30.22 10.29
C ILE A 405 -6.12 -28.88 9.58
N ILE A 406 -4.90 -28.37 9.63
CA ILE A 406 -4.47 -27.19 8.87
C ILE A 406 -3.84 -27.68 7.57
N GLU A 407 -4.61 -27.65 6.49
CA GLU A 407 -4.18 -28.11 5.16
C GLU A 407 -3.45 -27.01 4.40
N ASP A 408 -4.04 -25.82 4.30
CA ASP A 408 -3.41 -24.63 3.70
C ASP A 408 -3.98 -23.36 4.34
N VAL A 409 -3.11 -22.52 4.90
CA VAL A 409 -3.44 -21.18 5.40
C VAL A 409 -2.50 -20.15 4.78
N LYS A 410 -1.23 -20.49 4.49
CA LYS A 410 -0.30 -19.65 3.71
C LYS A 410 -0.20 -18.19 4.14
N ASN A 411 -1.02 -17.32 3.54
CA ASN A 411 -1.02 -15.88 3.79
C ASN A 411 -1.95 -15.47 4.94
N GLY A 412 -2.81 -16.38 5.41
CA GLY A 412 -3.71 -16.19 6.53
C GLY A 412 -3.07 -16.49 7.88
N THR A 413 -3.89 -16.45 8.93
CA THR A 413 -3.51 -16.85 10.29
C THR A 413 -4.59 -17.73 10.90
N PHE A 414 -4.18 -18.86 11.47
CA PHE A 414 -5.03 -19.62 12.37
C PHE A 414 -4.83 -19.14 13.81
N VAL A 415 -5.86 -18.62 14.45
CA VAL A 415 -5.83 -18.11 15.83
C VAL A 415 -6.66 -19.03 16.72
N ASN A 416 -6.07 -19.55 17.79
CA ASN A 416 -6.78 -20.31 18.82
C ASN A 416 -6.96 -19.48 20.10
N ASN A 417 -8.20 -19.21 20.47
CA ASN A 417 -8.60 -18.68 21.78
C ASN A 417 -9.42 -19.70 22.60
N GLY A 418 -9.80 -20.82 21.99
CA GLY A 418 -10.56 -21.90 22.61
C GLY A 418 -9.70 -23.08 23.03
N THR A 419 -10.31 -24.26 23.04
CA THR A 419 -9.62 -25.53 23.34
C THR A 419 -9.57 -26.42 22.11
N ILE A 420 -8.40 -26.97 21.82
CA ILE A 420 -8.19 -27.95 20.74
C ILE A 420 -7.57 -29.20 21.34
N SER A 421 -8.19 -30.38 21.17
CA SER A 421 -7.60 -31.63 21.66
C SER A 421 -6.49 -32.12 20.73
N ALA A 422 -6.72 -32.14 19.41
CA ALA A 422 -5.71 -32.48 18.42
C ALA A 422 -5.66 -31.44 17.30
N MET A 423 -4.45 -31.01 16.94
CA MET A 423 -4.16 -30.17 15.79
C MET A 423 -3.10 -30.85 14.93
N THR A 424 -3.40 -31.13 13.67
CA THR A 424 -2.41 -31.60 12.69
C THR A 424 -2.13 -30.50 11.67
N VAL A 425 -0.86 -30.15 11.49
CA VAL A 425 -0.40 -29.12 10.54
C VAL A 425 0.28 -29.80 9.36
N LYS A 426 -0.31 -29.63 8.17
CA LYS A 426 0.17 -30.22 6.89
C LYS A 426 0.65 -29.19 5.87
N ASP A 427 0.39 -27.91 6.12
CA ASP A 427 0.64 -26.81 5.19
C ASP A 427 2.08 -26.77 4.65
N ALA A 428 2.23 -27.10 3.36
CA ALA A 428 3.49 -27.09 2.64
C ALA A 428 3.83 -25.71 2.04
N ASN A 429 2.92 -24.75 2.13
CA ASN A 429 3.03 -23.40 1.57
C ASN A 429 3.47 -22.35 2.61
N GLY A 430 3.64 -22.74 3.87
CA GLY A 430 3.90 -21.84 5.00
C GLY A 430 2.64 -21.64 5.82
N CYS A 431 2.71 -21.60 7.15
CA CYS A 431 1.52 -21.27 7.94
C CYS A 431 1.86 -20.46 9.18
N LYS A 432 0.91 -19.62 9.59
CA LYS A 432 0.99 -18.83 10.80
C LYS A 432 -0.09 -19.28 11.77
N ILE A 433 0.33 -19.76 12.94
CA ILE A 433 -0.55 -20.26 14.00
C ILE A 433 -0.31 -19.42 15.25
N GLU A 434 -1.38 -18.88 15.83
CA GLU A 434 -1.33 -18.11 17.06
C GLU A 434 -2.22 -18.76 18.14
N ASN A 435 -1.61 -19.34 19.15
CA ASN A 435 -2.33 -19.74 20.36
C ASN A 435 -2.41 -18.54 21.31
N GLY A 436 -3.60 -17.95 21.41
CA GLY A 436 -3.92 -16.82 22.28
C GLY A 436 -3.76 -17.13 23.76
N LYS A 437 -3.86 -16.12 24.63
CA LYS A 437 -3.63 -16.29 26.08
C LYS A 437 -4.57 -17.30 26.73
N ASP A 438 -5.83 -17.30 26.29
CA ASP A 438 -6.87 -18.22 26.78
C ASP A 438 -6.87 -19.55 26.00
N GLY A 439 -6.07 -19.64 24.93
CA GLY A 439 -5.99 -20.79 24.06
C GLY A 439 -5.30 -21.98 24.73
N LYS A 440 -5.95 -23.13 24.67
CA LYS A 440 -5.38 -24.42 25.09
C LYS A 440 -5.30 -25.37 23.90
N ILE A 441 -4.14 -26.01 23.70
CA ILE A 441 -3.98 -27.09 22.73
C ILE A 441 -3.35 -28.29 23.42
N ILE A 442 -3.98 -29.47 23.33
CA ILE A 442 -3.45 -30.66 24.00
C ILE A 442 -2.33 -31.27 23.15
N ASN A 443 -2.59 -31.60 21.88
CA ASN A 443 -1.58 -32.14 20.98
C ASN A 443 -1.50 -31.35 19.68
N VAL A 444 -0.31 -30.91 19.32
CA VAL A 444 0.03 -30.37 17.99
C VAL A 444 0.95 -31.36 17.29
N GLU A 445 0.57 -31.85 16.13
CA GLU A 445 1.40 -32.65 15.23
C GLU A 445 1.77 -31.79 14.01
N ILE A 446 3.07 -31.57 13.78
CA ILE A 446 3.57 -30.86 12.61
C ILE A 446 4.27 -31.87 11.72
N VAL A 447 3.61 -32.25 10.62
CA VAL A 447 4.08 -33.36 9.79
C VAL A 447 5.33 -32.97 8.99
N LYS A 448 6.10 -33.97 8.56
CA LYS A 448 7.32 -33.81 7.75
C LYS A 448 7.14 -32.97 6.48
N GLY A 449 5.96 -33.03 5.87
CA GLY A 449 5.60 -32.30 4.66
C GLY A 449 5.38 -30.79 4.88
N ALA A 450 5.02 -30.37 6.11
CA ALA A 450 4.76 -28.98 6.40
C ALA A 450 6.03 -28.13 6.26
N LYS A 451 5.89 -26.87 5.82
CA LYS A 451 6.99 -25.94 5.61
C LYS A 451 6.71 -24.59 6.26
N ASN A 452 7.78 -23.88 6.64
CA ASN A 452 7.76 -22.52 7.19
C ASN A 452 6.63 -22.28 8.21
N VAL A 453 6.57 -23.14 9.24
CA VAL A 453 5.54 -23.06 10.28
C VAL A 453 5.96 -22.00 11.32
N ASP A 454 5.26 -20.86 11.37
CA ASP A 454 5.41 -19.82 12.40
C ASP A 454 4.36 -20.03 13.50
N PHE A 455 4.77 -20.61 14.64
CA PHE A 455 3.90 -20.92 15.76
C PHE A 455 4.13 -19.97 16.93
N LYS A 456 3.15 -19.12 17.23
CA LYS A 456 3.21 -18.16 18.35
C LYS A 456 2.34 -18.65 19.49
N ASN A 457 2.94 -18.85 20.65
CA ASN A 457 2.21 -19.31 21.84
C ASN A 457 2.17 -18.25 22.92
N LYS A 458 0.97 -17.86 23.36
CA LYS A 458 0.73 -17.07 24.58
C LYS A 458 -0.08 -17.84 25.62
N GLY A 459 -0.72 -18.94 25.23
CA GLY A 459 -1.55 -19.80 26.07
C GLY A 459 -0.82 -21.05 26.54
N THR A 460 -1.54 -22.17 26.60
CA THR A 460 -1.00 -23.47 27.04
C THR A 460 -1.01 -24.48 25.91
N VAL A 461 0.12 -25.18 25.73
CA VAL A 461 0.25 -26.34 24.85
C VAL A 461 0.82 -27.52 25.62
N ASP A 462 0.13 -28.67 25.65
CA ASP A 462 0.61 -29.84 26.41
C ASP A 462 1.69 -30.59 25.61
N LYS A 463 1.50 -30.82 24.31
CA LYS A 463 2.52 -31.47 23.47
C LYS A 463 2.59 -30.84 22.08
N ILE A 464 3.81 -30.63 21.60
CA ILE A 464 4.12 -30.41 20.18
C ILE A 464 4.99 -31.57 19.71
N ASP A 465 4.59 -32.25 18.63
CA ASP A 465 5.35 -33.26 17.92
C ASP A 465 5.77 -32.70 16.56
N ASN A 466 7.06 -32.45 16.37
CA ASN A 466 7.56 -31.78 15.17
C ASN A 466 8.46 -32.67 14.32
N ASP A 467 7.98 -32.97 13.11
CA ASP A 467 8.75 -33.68 12.07
C ASP A 467 9.11 -32.76 10.90
N SER A 468 8.61 -31.52 10.89
CA SER A 468 8.99 -30.52 9.89
C SER A 468 10.42 -30.02 10.10
N SER A 469 11.08 -29.75 8.98
CA SER A 469 12.44 -29.20 8.93
C SER A 469 12.49 -27.67 9.09
N SER A 470 11.33 -27.01 9.13
CA SER A 470 11.23 -25.54 9.10
C SER A 470 10.05 -25.11 9.97
N THR A 471 10.26 -25.15 11.28
CA THR A 471 9.28 -24.75 12.29
C THR A 471 9.96 -23.80 13.25
N ASP A 472 9.40 -22.60 13.39
CA ASP A 472 9.83 -21.57 14.33
C ASP A 472 8.73 -21.35 15.38
N ILE A 473 9.10 -21.42 16.65
CA ILE A 473 8.19 -21.27 17.79
C ILE A 473 8.58 -20.01 18.59
N ASP A 474 7.68 -19.02 18.66
CA ASP A 474 7.76 -17.88 19.58
C ASP A 474 6.89 -18.16 20.80
N ASN A 475 7.51 -18.70 21.85
CA ASN A 475 6.80 -19.09 23.06
C ASN A 475 6.86 -17.99 24.14
N LYS A 476 5.72 -17.36 24.39
CA LYS A 476 5.47 -16.46 25.53
C LYS A 476 4.53 -17.06 26.57
N GLY A 477 4.02 -18.27 26.33
CA GLY A 477 3.13 -19.02 27.21
C GLY A 477 3.80 -20.28 27.78
N LYS A 478 3.01 -21.32 28.01
CA LYS A 478 3.45 -22.61 28.52
C LYS A 478 3.46 -23.67 27.42
N ILE A 479 4.55 -24.43 27.32
CA ILE A 479 4.65 -25.65 26.52
C ILE A 479 5.19 -26.75 27.42
N GLU A 480 4.44 -27.84 27.64
CA GLU A 480 4.91 -28.91 28.54
C GLU A 480 5.95 -29.80 27.86
N LYS A 481 5.67 -30.26 26.64
CA LYS A 481 6.55 -31.18 25.92
C LYS A 481 6.72 -30.83 24.45
N VAL A 482 7.95 -30.88 23.96
CA VAL A 482 8.29 -30.89 22.54
C VAL A 482 8.97 -32.22 22.20
N THR A 483 8.48 -32.92 21.17
CA THR A 483 8.98 -34.19 20.63
C THR A 483 9.09 -34.12 19.11
N GLY A 484 9.38 -35.25 18.46
CA GLY A 484 9.41 -35.41 17.02
C GLY A 484 10.81 -35.62 16.47
N ASP A 485 10.91 -36.00 15.21
CA ASP A 485 12.15 -36.33 14.55
C ASP A 485 13.02 -35.10 14.27
N ARG A 486 12.44 -33.89 14.33
CA ARG A 486 13.13 -32.64 14.01
C ARG A 486 12.99 -31.63 15.13
N GLU A 487 14.12 -31.09 15.56
CA GLU A 487 14.13 -30.00 16.55
C GLU A 487 13.67 -28.69 15.89
N PRO A 488 12.60 -28.03 16.39
CA PRO A 488 12.18 -26.72 15.91
C PRO A 488 13.07 -25.61 16.49
N SER A 489 13.12 -24.45 15.83
CA SER A 489 13.69 -23.25 16.44
C SER A 489 12.74 -22.76 17.53
N ILE A 490 13.21 -22.57 18.76
CA ILE A 490 12.38 -22.07 19.87
C ILE A 490 12.97 -20.79 20.43
N SER A 491 12.14 -19.75 20.52
CA SER A 491 12.44 -18.47 21.17
C SER A 491 11.48 -18.20 22.33
N GLY A 492 11.91 -17.39 23.30
CA GLY A 492 11.13 -17.08 24.50
C GLY A 492 11.25 -18.14 25.60
N THR A 493 10.15 -18.44 26.29
CA THR A 493 10.11 -19.40 27.40
C THR A 493 10.40 -20.80 26.88
N LYS A 494 11.35 -21.50 27.50
CA LYS A 494 11.68 -22.88 27.11
C LYS A 494 10.54 -23.85 27.47
N PRO A 495 10.31 -24.91 26.68
CA PRO A 495 9.43 -25.99 27.06
C PRO A 495 9.88 -26.66 28.37
N TYR A 496 8.96 -27.26 29.11
CA TYR A 496 9.30 -28.00 30.34
C TYR A 496 10.15 -29.24 30.03
N LYS A 497 9.84 -29.96 28.94
CA LYS A 497 10.66 -31.04 28.38
C LYS A 497 10.80 -30.87 26.87
N ASN A 498 12.03 -30.94 26.36
CA ASN A 498 12.29 -31.04 24.93
C ASN A 498 13.13 -32.29 24.63
N THR A 499 12.60 -33.20 23.81
CA THR A 499 13.29 -34.41 23.36
C THR A 499 13.26 -34.57 21.83
N SER A 500 12.94 -33.50 21.09
CA SER A 500 12.93 -33.54 19.63
C SER A 500 14.33 -33.71 19.05
N GLY A 501 14.46 -34.33 17.87
CA GLY A 501 15.76 -34.53 17.20
C GLY A 501 16.62 -35.63 17.83
N SER A 502 16.15 -36.28 18.90
CA SER A 502 16.82 -37.41 19.53
C SER A 502 16.53 -38.71 18.75
N SER A 503 17.20 -38.88 17.62
CA SER A 503 17.42 -40.21 17.05
C SER A 503 18.67 -40.82 17.68
N SER A 504 18.58 -42.08 18.10
CA SER A 504 19.68 -42.86 18.66
C SER A 504 20.93 -42.82 17.78
N SER A 505 21.98 -42.13 18.22
CA SER A 505 23.37 -42.49 17.89
C SER A 505 24.33 -41.87 18.90
N SER A 506 25.16 -42.73 19.48
CA SER A 506 26.28 -42.37 20.36
C SER A 506 27.40 -41.68 19.57
N SER A 507 27.97 -40.60 20.10
CA SER A 507 29.40 -40.24 19.98
C SER A 507 29.65 -38.88 20.64
N GLY A 508 30.70 -38.78 21.47
CA GLY A 508 31.04 -37.59 22.26
C GLY A 508 31.97 -36.58 21.58
N GLY A 509 32.39 -35.57 22.38
CA GLY A 509 33.46 -34.60 22.07
C GLY A 509 33.09 -33.15 22.41
N GLY A 510 33.88 -32.49 23.27
CA GLY A 510 33.57 -31.20 23.93
C GLY A 510 34.16 -29.93 23.30
N GLY A 511 34.09 -28.81 24.05
CA GLY A 511 34.80 -27.55 23.78
C GLY A 511 34.01 -26.28 24.18
N GLY A 512 34.47 -25.56 25.22
CA GLY A 512 33.86 -24.31 25.71
C GLY A 512 34.47 -23.02 25.13
N SER A 513 33.86 -21.87 25.42
CA SER A 513 34.50 -20.54 25.34
C SER A 513 33.73 -19.45 26.13
N SER A 514 34.46 -18.55 26.79
CA SER A 514 33.99 -17.46 27.66
C SER A 514 33.85 -16.11 26.92
N SER A 515 33.03 -15.17 27.41
CA SER A 515 33.25 -13.73 27.12
C SER A 515 32.67 -12.78 28.20
N SER A 516 33.35 -11.64 28.40
CA SER A 516 33.19 -10.66 29.50
C SER A 516 31.96 -9.75 29.40
N SER A 517 31.38 -9.35 30.55
CA SER A 517 30.21 -8.47 30.65
C SER A 517 30.55 -6.97 30.69
N THR A 518 29.90 -6.17 29.83
CA THR A 518 29.88 -4.69 29.88
C THR A 518 28.56 -4.19 30.47
N LYS A 519 28.59 -3.14 31.31
CA LYS A 519 27.40 -2.56 31.96
C LYS A 519 26.48 -1.88 30.93
N SER A 520 25.19 -2.16 31.02
CA SER A 520 24.15 -1.64 30.14
C SER A 520 23.01 -0.99 30.94
N TYR A 521 22.42 0.08 30.38
CA TYR A 521 21.35 0.87 30.98
C TYR A 521 20.09 0.81 30.13
N THR A 522 18.93 0.97 30.77
CA THR A 522 17.61 0.91 30.14
C THR A 522 17.08 2.31 29.88
N LEU A 523 16.74 2.60 28.62
CA LEU A 523 15.95 3.76 28.23
C LEU A 523 14.47 3.34 28.10
N THR A 524 13.61 3.97 28.88
CA THR A 524 12.17 3.73 28.93
C THR A 524 11.43 4.88 28.24
N PHE A 525 10.41 4.55 27.45
CA PHE A 525 9.60 5.51 26.72
C PHE A 525 8.19 5.53 27.32
N ASP A 526 7.83 6.61 27.99
CA ASP A 526 6.48 6.87 28.46
C ASP A 526 5.71 7.57 27.33
N VAL A 527 4.88 6.79 26.64
CA VAL A 527 4.14 7.22 25.46
C VAL A 527 2.84 7.96 25.80
N ASP A 528 2.52 8.17 27.08
CA ASP A 528 1.29 8.83 27.54
C ASP A 528 0.02 8.30 26.81
N GLY A 529 -0.17 6.99 26.80
CA GLY A 529 -1.31 6.35 26.13
C GLY A 529 -1.21 6.27 24.59
N GLY A 530 -0.07 6.65 24.00
CA GLY A 530 0.27 6.37 22.61
C GLY A 530 0.74 4.92 22.37
N SER A 531 1.11 4.62 21.12
CA SER A 531 1.56 3.30 20.68
C SER A 531 2.80 2.90 21.45
N ALA A 532 2.82 1.69 21.98
CA ALA A 532 3.93 1.20 22.78
C ALA A 532 5.26 1.30 22.03
N VAL A 533 6.26 1.87 22.69
CA VAL A 533 7.64 1.95 22.19
C VAL A 533 8.48 1.02 23.04
N SER A 534 9.17 0.08 22.37
CA SER A 534 10.02 -0.89 23.05
C SER A 534 11.13 -0.20 23.85
N LYS A 535 11.34 -0.65 25.09
CA LYS A 535 12.49 -0.21 25.90
C LYS A 535 13.79 -0.62 25.21
N ASN A 536 14.78 0.26 25.24
CA ASN A 536 16.10 0.00 24.67
C ASN A 536 17.12 -0.25 25.78
N THR A 537 17.96 -1.26 25.59
CA THR A 537 19.13 -1.50 26.44
C THR A 537 20.36 -0.99 25.70
N VAL A 538 21.03 0.00 26.26
CA VAL A 538 22.20 0.67 25.64
C VAL A 538 23.43 0.49 26.50
N LYS A 539 24.60 0.38 25.88
CA LYS A 539 25.87 0.36 26.62
C LYS A 539 26.15 1.76 27.16
N SER A 540 26.79 1.83 28.34
CA SER A 540 27.14 3.10 28.98
C SER A 540 27.89 4.03 28.02
N GLY A 541 27.35 5.24 27.80
CA GLY A 541 27.98 6.29 26.98
C GLY A 541 27.70 6.21 25.47
N GLU A 542 26.94 5.21 25.00
CA GLU A 542 26.58 5.07 23.60
C GLU A 542 25.50 6.10 23.18
N LYS A 543 25.63 6.64 21.96
CA LYS A 543 24.63 7.56 21.37
C LYS A 543 23.38 6.77 20.97
N ILE A 544 22.20 7.40 21.06
CA ILE A 544 20.93 6.70 20.83
C ILE A 544 20.27 7.19 19.55
N THR A 545 19.85 6.25 18.72
CA THR A 545 18.87 6.50 17.67
C THR A 545 17.48 6.41 18.28
N LEU A 546 16.73 7.51 18.28
CA LEU A 546 15.36 7.53 18.76
C LEU A 546 14.47 6.62 17.89
N PRO A 547 13.50 5.92 18.49
CA PRO A 547 12.56 5.09 17.75
C PRO A 547 11.65 5.94 16.88
N THR A 548 10.98 5.31 15.91
CA THR A 548 9.91 5.95 15.15
C THR A 548 8.93 6.62 16.10
N ALA A 549 8.49 7.84 15.76
CA ALA A 549 7.50 8.58 16.54
C ALA A 549 6.30 7.67 16.88
N PRO A 550 5.91 7.57 18.16
CA PRO A 550 4.72 6.83 18.54
C PRO A 550 3.48 7.48 17.93
N THR A 551 2.38 6.75 17.86
CA THR A 551 1.07 7.25 17.42
C THR A 551 0.05 7.16 18.56
N LYS A 552 -0.79 8.17 18.76
CA LYS A 552 -1.86 8.14 19.77
C LYS A 552 -3.17 8.45 19.06
N THR A 553 -4.20 7.65 19.33
CA THR A 553 -5.53 7.84 18.73
C THR A 553 -5.99 9.26 18.95
N GLU A 554 -6.44 9.90 17.88
CA GLU A 554 -6.86 11.29 17.88
C GLU A 554 -5.80 12.26 18.43
N SER A 555 -4.51 12.03 18.17
CA SER A 555 -3.44 12.94 18.61
C SER A 555 -2.19 12.91 17.70
N VAL A 556 -1.51 14.05 17.57
CA VAL A 556 -0.27 14.26 16.81
C VAL A 556 0.92 14.31 17.76
N PHE A 557 2.01 13.59 17.45
CA PHE A 557 3.22 13.51 18.29
C PHE A 557 4.17 14.70 18.04
N GLU A 558 4.54 15.41 19.11
CA GLU A 558 5.37 16.63 19.07
C GLU A 558 6.84 16.40 19.44
N GLY A 559 7.19 15.21 19.93
CA GLY A 559 8.55 14.85 20.33
C GLY A 559 8.69 14.27 21.73
N TRP A 560 9.93 13.92 22.08
CA TRP A 560 10.30 13.33 23.37
C TRP A 560 10.86 14.38 24.33
N TYR A 561 10.51 14.26 25.60
CA TYR A 561 10.88 15.19 26.67
C TYR A 561 11.45 14.43 27.88
N THR A 562 12.33 15.05 28.66
CA THR A 562 12.94 14.40 29.83
C THR A 562 12.05 14.43 31.08
N ASP A 563 11.01 15.25 31.07
CA ASP A 563 10.07 15.43 32.17
C ASP A 563 8.62 15.16 31.75
N LYS A 564 7.81 14.68 32.69
CA LYS A 564 6.40 14.33 32.45
C LYS A 564 5.53 15.52 32.06
N ALA A 565 5.90 16.74 32.45
CA ALA A 565 5.21 17.96 32.05
C ALA A 565 5.54 18.39 30.60
N CYS A 566 6.46 17.68 29.93
CA CYS A 566 6.90 17.94 28.57
C CYS A 566 7.45 19.36 28.36
N THR A 567 8.31 19.81 29.27
CA THR A 567 8.90 21.16 29.28
C THR A 567 10.35 21.19 28.77
N ILE A 568 11.10 20.10 28.93
CA ILE A 568 12.51 19.98 28.53
C ILE A 568 12.64 18.91 27.44
N LYS A 569 12.99 19.34 26.21
CA LYS A 569 13.11 18.42 25.06
C LYS A 569 14.32 17.49 25.23
N PHE A 570 14.12 16.20 24.94
CA PHE A 570 15.17 15.20 25.02
C PHE A 570 16.16 15.34 23.85
N ASP A 571 17.46 15.36 24.16
CA ASP A 571 18.56 15.45 23.20
C ASP A 571 19.28 14.10 23.08
N ALA A 572 18.98 13.38 22.00
CA ALA A 572 19.52 12.04 21.75
C ALA A 572 21.02 12.01 21.39
N SER A 573 21.65 13.18 21.19
CA SER A 573 23.09 13.28 20.93
C SER A 573 23.95 13.10 22.19
N LYS A 574 23.36 13.27 23.38
CA LYS A 574 24.00 13.06 24.67
C LYS A 574 23.89 11.59 25.07
N GLY A 575 25.02 10.92 25.29
CA GLY A 575 25.06 9.50 25.64
C GLY A 575 24.37 9.19 26.96
N ILE A 576 23.80 8.00 27.10
CA ILE A 576 23.08 7.57 28.31
C ILE A 576 24.04 6.89 29.30
N THR A 577 24.05 7.38 30.54
CA THR A 577 24.95 6.94 31.62
C THR A 577 24.22 6.33 32.82
N SER A 578 22.88 6.29 32.80
CA SER A 578 22.02 5.68 33.81
C SER A 578 20.69 5.23 33.19
N ASN A 579 19.86 4.49 33.92
CA ASN A 579 18.48 4.21 33.45
C ASN A 579 17.70 5.53 33.36
N THR A 580 17.04 5.78 32.23
CA THR A 580 16.36 7.06 31.93
C THR A 580 14.96 6.80 31.39
N THR A 581 13.99 7.63 31.75
CA THR A 581 12.63 7.63 31.16
C THR A 581 12.40 8.94 30.42
N ILE A 582 11.83 8.87 29.21
CA ILE A 582 11.46 10.04 28.40
C ILE A 582 9.97 9.99 28.04
N TYR A 583 9.34 11.16 27.88
CA TYR A 583 7.89 11.34 27.81
C TYR A 583 7.45 11.90 26.45
N ALA A 584 6.37 11.35 25.89
CA ALA A 584 5.78 11.77 24.62
C ALA A 584 4.84 12.97 24.80
N LYS A 585 4.94 13.97 23.93
CA LYS A 585 4.01 15.12 23.87
C LYS A 585 3.01 14.99 22.71
N TRP A 586 1.75 15.35 22.96
CA TRP A 586 0.61 15.12 22.05
C TRP A 586 -0.29 16.35 21.84
N THR A 587 -0.89 16.47 20.64
CA THR A 587 -1.91 17.49 20.27
C THR A 587 -3.16 16.82 19.65
N ALA A 588 -4.40 17.09 20.10
CA ALA A 588 -5.61 16.33 19.70
C ALA A 588 -6.09 16.52 18.23
N GLN A 589 -6.51 15.44 17.54
CA GLN A 589 -6.88 15.36 16.12
C GLN A 589 -8.21 16.05 15.78
N ALA A 590 -9.24 15.92 16.62
CA ALA A 590 -10.53 16.60 16.41
C ALA A 590 -10.39 18.12 16.40
N GLU A 591 -9.41 18.66 17.12
CA GLU A 591 -9.07 20.09 17.07
C GLU A 591 -8.32 20.43 15.78
N ALA A 592 -7.40 19.57 15.34
CA ALA A 592 -6.65 19.75 14.10
C ALA A 592 -7.56 19.70 12.85
N GLU A 593 -8.59 18.85 12.84
CA GLU A 593 -9.57 18.77 11.75
C GLU A 593 -10.49 19.99 11.70
N LYS A 594 -10.94 20.50 12.85
CA LYS A 594 -11.69 21.77 12.92
C LYS A 594 -10.85 22.93 12.43
N VAL A 595 -9.59 23.00 12.85
CA VAL A 595 -8.62 24.01 12.40
C VAL A 595 -8.45 23.94 10.88
N LYS A 596 -8.30 22.74 10.33
CA LYS A 596 -8.16 22.53 8.88
C LYS A 596 -9.40 22.99 8.12
N ALA A 597 -10.60 22.57 8.54
CA ALA A 597 -11.85 22.96 7.90
C ALA A 597 -12.07 24.48 7.93
N ALA A 598 -11.85 25.12 9.09
CA ALA A 598 -11.96 26.57 9.22
C ALA A 598 -10.91 27.30 8.36
N THR A 599 -9.70 26.77 8.25
CA THR A 599 -8.63 27.36 7.42
C THR A 599 -8.94 27.24 5.93
N GLU A 600 -9.44 26.09 5.48
CA GLU A 600 -9.84 25.87 4.08
C GLU A 600 -11.00 26.77 3.67
N GLU A 601 -12.00 26.94 4.54
CA GLU A 601 -13.15 27.81 4.26
C GLU A 601 -12.73 29.28 4.18
N VAL A 602 -11.90 29.76 5.13
CA VAL A 602 -11.39 31.14 5.14
C VAL A 602 -10.47 31.40 3.93
N ASN A 603 -9.55 30.48 3.60
CA ASN A 603 -8.72 30.61 2.40
C ASN A 603 -9.58 30.55 1.11
N GLY A 604 -10.69 29.82 1.15
CA GLY A 604 -11.66 29.71 0.07
C GLY A 604 -12.31 31.04 -0.35
N LEU A 605 -12.31 32.04 0.53
CA LEU A 605 -12.84 33.38 0.27
C LEU A 605 -11.94 34.20 -0.69
N PHE A 606 -10.64 33.92 -0.73
CA PHE A 606 -9.65 34.74 -1.45
C PHE A 606 -9.25 34.11 -2.79
N THR A 607 -8.82 34.94 -3.75
CA THR A 607 -8.36 34.46 -5.06
C THR A 607 -7.08 33.64 -4.98
N ASP A 608 -6.23 33.95 -4.00
CA ASP A 608 -4.91 33.36 -3.80
C ASP A 608 -4.38 33.64 -2.38
N GLU A 609 -3.18 33.12 -2.08
CA GLU A 609 -2.54 33.22 -0.77
C GLU A 609 -2.13 34.65 -0.37
N SER A 610 -2.10 35.61 -1.29
CA SER A 610 -1.83 37.01 -0.95
C SER A 610 -2.98 37.69 -0.20
N LYS A 611 -4.20 37.11 -0.27
CA LYS A 611 -5.42 37.58 0.41
C LYS A 611 -5.77 39.05 0.12
N LYS A 612 -5.39 39.54 -1.07
CA LYS A 612 -5.64 40.92 -1.51
C LYS A 612 -6.95 41.10 -2.28
N ALA A 613 -7.56 40.02 -2.77
CA ALA A 613 -8.80 40.06 -3.51
C ALA A 613 -9.71 38.87 -3.14
N LEU A 614 -11.02 39.10 -3.18
CA LEU A 614 -12.05 38.07 -2.99
C LEU A 614 -12.41 37.41 -4.31
N LYS A 615 -12.82 36.14 -4.25
CA LYS A 615 -13.45 35.49 -5.42
C LYS A 615 -14.80 36.13 -5.73
N SER A 616 -15.19 36.10 -7.00
CA SER A 616 -16.40 36.75 -7.53
C SER A 616 -17.71 36.33 -6.85
N GLU A 617 -17.75 35.12 -6.31
CA GLU A 617 -18.91 34.48 -5.71
C GLU A 617 -19.01 34.68 -4.20
N VAL A 618 -18.13 35.48 -3.59
CA VAL A 618 -18.10 35.73 -2.15
C VAL A 618 -19.06 36.87 -1.79
N ASN A 619 -19.91 36.62 -0.80
CA ASN A 619 -20.86 37.56 -0.20
C ASN A 619 -20.79 37.45 1.33
N GLU A 620 -21.54 38.30 2.04
CA GLU A 620 -21.53 38.31 3.52
C GLU A 620 -21.96 36.96 4.12
N GLU A 621 -22.88 36.24 3.46
CA GLU A 621 -23.34 34.92 3.90
C GLU A 621 -22.20 33.89 3.93
N LYS A 622 -21.35 33.87 2.90
CA LYS A 622 -20.17 32.99 2.87
C LYS A 622 -19.12 33.38 3.91
N ILE A 623 -18.90 34.67 4.13
CA ILE A 623 -17.98 35.15 5.16
C ILE A 623 -18.49 34.76 6.55
N ALA A 624 -19.79 34.91 6.82
CA ALA A 624 -20.42 34.50 8.06
C ALA A 624 -20.34 32.97 8.28
N GLY A 625 -20.51 32.17 7.22
CA GLY A 625 -20.32 30.71 7.27
C GLY A 625 -18.91 30.30 7.70
N ALA A 626 -17.88 30.94 7.14
CA ALA A 626 -16.49 30.73 7.57
C ALA A 626 -16.26 31.14 9.03
N GLU A 627 -16.88 32.24 9.47
CA GLU A 627 -16.74 32.76 10.85
C GLU A 627 -17.33 31.81 11.90
N VAL A 628 -18.44 31.14 11.60
CA VAL A 628 -19.02 30.12 12.47
C VAL A 628 -18.02 28.98 12.74
N LEU A 629 -17.31 28.52 11.71
CA LEU A 629 -16.29 27.48 11.84
C LEU A 629 -15.09 27.96 12.68
N VAL A 630 -14.62 29.19 12.43
CA VAL A 630 -13.51 29.80 13.18
C VAL A 630 -13.87 30.00 14.66
N ASN A 631 -15.10 30.40 14.96
CA ASN A 631 -15.58 30.59 16.33
C ASN A 631 -15.65 29.28 17.11
N GLY A 632 -15.85 28.15 16.42
CA GLY A 632 -15.84 26.80 16.99
C GLY A 632 -14.46 26.25 17.39
N LEU A 633 -13.36 26.99 17.10
CA LEU A 633 -11.99 26.62 17.49
C LEU A 633 -11.67 27.00 18.93
N LYS A 634 -10.75 26.27 19.56
CA LYS A 634 -10.15 26.67 20.85
C LYS A 634 -9.36 27.97 20.71
N ASN A 635 -9.29 28.73 21.80
CA ASN A 635 -8.53 29.97 21.84
C ASN A 635 -7.04 29.69 21.65
N GLY A 636 -6.42 30.39 20.71
CA GLY A 636 -5.03 30.19 20.33
C GLY A 636 -4.66 31.04 19.12
N GLU A 637 -3.38 30.99 18.76
CA GLU A 637 -2.81 31.82 17.69
C GLU A 637 -3.52 31.61 16.34
N VAL A 638 -3.85 30.36 16.01
CA VAL A 638 -4.53 30.01 14.76
C VAL A 638 -5.92 30.65 14.65
N LYS A 639 -6.74 30.53 15.70
CA LYS A 639 -8.06 31.17 15.76
C LYS A 639 -7.95 32.69 15.61
N ASN A 640 -7.00 33.31 16.31
CA ASN A 640 -6.78 34.75 16.26
C ASN A 640 -6.37 35.22 14.85
N ASN A 641 -5.55 34.44 14.14
CA ASN A 641 -5.16 34.76 12.77
C ASN A 641 -6.33 34.61 11.79
N LEU A 642 -7.12 33.54 11.89
CA LEU A 642 -8.31 33.36 11.04
C LEU A 642 -9.37 34.45 11.27
N ILE A 643 -9.57 34.91 12.51
CA ILE A 643 -10.46 36.05 12.81
C ILE A 643 -9.97 37.32 12.10
N LYS A 644 -8.66 37.60 12.09
CA LYS A 644 -8.10 38.76 11.37
C LYS A 644 -8.34 38.66 9.87
N GLU A 645 -8.20 37.47 9.30
CA GLU A 645 -8.43 37.22 7.88
C GLU A 645 -9.90 37.38 7.49
N ILE A 646 -10.83 36.94 8.33
CA ILE A 646 -12.27 37.21 8.15
C ILE A 646 -12.55 38.72 8.19
N GLY A 647 -11.90 39.47 9.08
CA GLY A 647 -11.98 40.93 9.09
C GLY A 647 -11.46 41.56 7.80
N ALA A 648 -10.35 41.06 7.25
CA ALA A 648 -9.83 41.52 5.97
C ALA A 648 -10.79 41.23 4.81
N ALA A 649 -11.42 40.05 4.79
CA ALA A 649 -12.41 39.69 3.78
C ALA A 649 -13.61 40.65 3.80
N ARG A 650 -14.16 41.00 4.97
CA ARG A 650 -15.27 41.96 5.07
C ARG A 650 -14.90 43.35 4.56
N ASN A 651 -13.68 43.82 4.85
CA ASN A 651 -13.21 45.11 4.37
C ASN A 651 -13.09 45.13 2.83
N LEU A 652 -12.59 44.05 2.23
CA LEU A 652 -12.52 43.92 0.77
C LEU A 652 -13.92 43.86 0.13
N LEU A 653 -14.86 43.13 0.74
CA LEU A 653 -16.24 43.06 0.24
C LEU A 653 -16.91 44.44 0.26
N LYS A 654 -16.69 45.23 1.32
CA LYS A 654 -17.21 46.59 1.42
C LYS A 654 -16.61 47.51 0.34
N ALA A 655 -15.29 47.43 0.13
CA ALA A 655 -14.62 48.22 -0.91
C ALA A 655 -15.12 47.88 -2.33
N GLN A 656 -15.36 46.60 -2.63
CA GLN A 656 -15.95 46.17 -3.91
C GLN A 656 -17.37 46.73 -4.11
N GLY A 657 -18.17 46.81 -3.03
CA GLY A 657 -19.50 47.41 -3.07
C GLY A 657 -19.47 48.92 -3.36
N GLU A 658 -18.52 49.64 -2.75
CA GLU A 658 -18.32 51.08 -2.96
C GLU A 658 -17.83 51.38 -4.39
N GLU A 659 -16.86 50.61 -4.93
CA GLU A 659 -16.41 50.72 -6.32
C GLU A 659 -17.54 50.45 -7.32
N LYS A 660 -18.37 49.43 -7.06
CA LYS A 660 -19.50 49.10 -7.93
C LYS A 660 -20.56 50.21 -7.93
N ALA A 661 -20.88 50.76 -6.76
CA ALA A 661 -21.82 51.88 -6.64
C ALA A 661 -21.31 53.13 -7.37
N GLU A 662 -20.00 53.41 -7.31
CA GLU A 662 -19.41 54.53 -8.01
C GLU A 662 -19.38 54.32 -9.53
N ALA A 663 -19.07 53.09 -9.99
CA ALA A 663 -19.15 52.74 -11.40
C ALA A 663 -20.59 52.88 -11.97
N GLU A 664 -21.61 52.52 -11.18
CA GLU A 664 -23.02 52.73 -11.56
C GLU A 664 -23.39 54.22 -11.66
N LYS A 665 -22.90 55.07 -10.74
CA LYS A 665 -23.09 56.53 -10.86
C LYS A 665 -22.41 57.11 -12.10
N VAL A 666 -21.17 56.69 -12.38
CA VAL A 666 -20.44 57.13 -13.58
C VAL A 666 -21.18 56.69 -14.84
N LYS A 667 -21.72 55.47 -14.86
CA LYS A 667 -22.53 54.98 -15.98
C LYS A 667 -23.80 55.80 -16.16
N ALA A 668 -24.54 56.07 -15.09
CA ALA A 668 -25.74 56.90 -15.12
C ALA A 668 -25.45 58.33 -15.61
N ALA A 669 -24.38 58.96 -15.10
CA ALA A 669 -23.94 60.28 -15.54
C ALA A 669 -23.49 60.28 -17.01
N THR A 670 -22.85 59.21 -17.48
CA THR A 670 -22.45 59.05 -18.89
C THR A 670 -23.67 58.91 -19.80
N GLU A 671 -24.68 58.15 -19.39
CA GLU A 671 -25.95 58.02 -20.11
C GLU A 671 -26.70 59.36 -20.18
N GLU A 672 -26.71 60.13 -19.09
CA GLU A 672 -27.32 61.47 -19.03
C GLU A 672 -26.58 62.49 -19.93
N VAL A 673 -25.23 62.51 -19.89
CA VAL A 673 -24.41 63.36 -20.78
C VAL A 673 -24.62 63.00 -22.25
N ASN A 674 -24.63 61.71 -22.58
CA ASN A 674 -24.87 61.25 -23.96
C ASN A 674 -26.27 61.66 -24.46
N GLY A 675 -27.26 61.70 -23.58
CA GLY A 675 -28.61 62.19 -23.89
C GLY A 675 -28.70 63.70 -24.20
N LEU A 676 -27.70 64.50 -23.82
CA LEU A 676 -27.64 65.93 -24.16
C LEU A 676 -27.15 66.19 -25.60
N PHE A 677 -26.56 65.20 -26.25
CA PHE A 677 -26.06 65.28 -27.64
C PHE A 677 -27.01 64.66 -28.67
N THR A 678 -28.17 64.18 -28.21
CA THR A 678 -29.28 63.66 -29.01
C THR A 678 -30.49 64.55 -28.85
#